data_AF-A0A1J1LI70-F1
#
_entry.id   AF-A0A1J1LI70-F1
#
_cell.length_a   1.000
_cell.length_b   1.000
_cell.length_c   1.000
_cell.angle_alpha   90.00
_cell.angle_beta   90.00
_cell.angle_gamma   90.00
#
_symmetry.space_group_name_H-M   'P 1'
#
loop_
_entity.id
_entity.type
_entity.pdbx_description
1 polymer ?
#
loop_
_entity_poly.entity_id
_entity_poly.type
_entity_poly.pdbx_seq_one_letter_code
_entity_poly.pdbx_strand_id
1 'polypeptide(L)'
;MNWMRYIAVALINAFGVVVGIILVPAPPTFAQSAPTDLDLEYHINDSGLQLQGFETDTRKNPNFETIEITPKSLAELYQLRERIQAELKKISNPPDINSNLEAWEYQLQLKQYETLVKANRQVETQIKFEETTLETWNQAIKIATEAATFGKQPETHTVKDWETAQQLWVQAIDTLRKIPRESFLSAKAIDKIVEYQGYLAIATYQRALAQQSQKEQPEKPQTISPISTANPQFPGFKLYGDTNRDGVVNEVDEQRPEQWSLSVGPLVLFNNDDDDRDGLPDWREKGVNGAEDEKDLAIVHFKVSQDYNGSELLMSVDEAARPYINLFQKTSTGWKAVDLSGTTPLEFSSDIILGVEAKQFANQNWSGLINLKATARKQGIIMATDTISMGVAPWIMSPNTAPVSEVHISDRGDNQAIVQEVKTIVEKTGANVKVTPGATLWMKGTQEIGYVQFPNTEGLKEYPVVLKGNRSTESDDYAQSLMNQNFGWFEVGKPRQLDVFNQWADWYNNLAVTPALPKYPLGRIYYGTADNVSLNPEVLEFLKAQKIQGDPVAIDTSWLMVRHVDEIINFIPSPSGEPLMLIASPGEGIKLLKDLEKQGYEGAAINRELSTQTTVRAALNNQLLMQHNQNLQKQKIDPLINQLKKEFNLRTDQIIEIPAIFSYSGYAWWPNLINCVYVNGELLVSNPKGPLIDGRDYTQEYFKRRVAVAGINVDFLEDDYYQELQGNIYSATNTTRLGNEQPFWQDISTP
;
A
#
# COMPACT_ATOMS: atom_id res chain seq x y z
N MET A 1 66.95 -12.20 17.10
CA MET A 1 66.31 -11.54 15.94
C MET A 1 64.99 -12.23 15.68
N ASN A 2 63.88 -11.61 16.10
CA ASN A 2 62.53 -12.16 15.92
C ASN A 2 62.18 -12.20 14.43
N TRP A 3 61.86 -13.39 13.93
CA TRP A 3 61.32 -13.56 12.58
C TRP A 3 59.85 -13.12 12.60
N MET A 4 59.50 -12.10 11.80
CA MET A 4 58.10 -11.72 11.54
C MET A 4 57.35 -12.94 11.01
N ARG A 5 56.25 -13.32 11.67
CA ARG A 5 55.36 -14.38 11.18
C ARG A 5 54.38 -13.77 10.18
N TYR A 6 54.34 -14.35 8.98
CA TYR A 6 53.38 -13.97 7.94
C TYR A 6 52.27 -15.01 7.88
N ILE A 7 51.04 -14.55 7.65
CA ILE A 7 49.88 -15.41 7.38
C ILE A 7 49.58 -15.31 5.89
N ALA A 8 49.49 -16.47 5.22
CA ALA A 8 49.05 -16.56 3.84
C ALA A 8 47.52 -16.53 3.79
N VAL A 9 46.96 -15.49 3.17
CA VAL A 9 45.51 -15.31 3.02
C VAL A 9 45.16 -15.52 1.55
N ALA A 10 44.33 -16.54 1.28
CA ALA A 10 43.79 -16.79 -0.04
C ALA A 10 42.59 -15.87 -0.32
N LEU A 11 42.67 -15.07 -1.39
CA LEU A 11 41.55 -14.30 -1.91
C LEU A 11 40.68 -15.22 -2.78
N ILE A 12 39.39 -15.27 -2.50
CA ILE A 12 38.43 -16.16 -3.16
C ILE A 12 37.35 -15.31 -3.83
N ASN A 13 36.98 -15.63 -5.06
CA ASN A 13 35.87 -14.95 -5.74
C ASN A 13 34.50 -15.46 -5.27
N ALA A 14 33.41 -14.84 -5.77
CA ALA A 14 32.03 -15.16 -5.40
C ALA A 14 31.60 -16.63 -5.68
N PHE A 15 32.41 -17.38 -6.43
CA PHE A 15 32.18 -18.80 -6.77
C PHE A 15 33.11 -19.76 -6.01
N GLY A 16 33.89 -19.29 -5.04
CA GLY A 16 34.72 -20.17 -4.21
C GLY A 16 36.09 -20.54 -4.80
N VAL A 17 36.54 -19.87 -5.86
CA VAL A 17 37.85 -20.13 -6.51
C VAL A 17 38.92 -19.17 -6.00
N VAL A 18 40.08 -19.69 -5.60
CA VAL A 18 41.23 -18.90 -5.14
C VAL A 18 41.85 -18.14 -6.31
N VAL A 19 41.85 -16.81 -6.24
CA VAL A 19 42.35 -15.90 -7.29
C VAL A 19 43.69 -15.24 -6.94
N GLY A 20 44.15 -15.37 -5.70
CA GLY A 20 45.48 -14.89 -5.28
C GLY A 20 45.78 -15.20 -3.82
N ILE A 21 47.05 -15.12 -3.43
CA ILE A 21 47.48 -15.26 -2.03
C ILE A 21 48.30 -14.02 -1.64
N ILE A 22 47.92 -13.38 -0.53
CA ILE A 22 48.65 -12.25 0.05
C ILE A 22 49.24 -12.69 1.39
N LEU A 23 50.50 -12.32 1.63
CA LEU A 23 51.20 -12.55 2.90
C LEU A 23 51.10 -11.31 3.77
N VAL A 24 50.37 -11.42 4.89
CA VAL A 24 50.18 -10.32 5.83
C VAL A 24 51.00 -10.56 7.09
N PRO A 25 51.84 -9.60 7.54
CA PRO A 25 52.60 -9.75 8.78
C PRO A 25 51.68 -9.68 10.01
N ALA A 26 51.82 -10.62 10.94
CA ALA A 26 51.07 -10.62 12.20
C ALA A 26 51.89 -9.93 13.32
N PRO A 27 51.38 -8.85 13.94
CA PRO A 27 52.08 -8.18 15.03
C PRO A 27 51.89 -8.89 16.39
N PRO A 28 52.87 -8.80 17.32
CA PRO A 28 52.71 -9.29 18.67
C PRO A 28 52.04 -8.24 19.58
N THR A 29 51.03 -8.67 20.32
CA THR A 29 50.39 -8.02 21.50
C THR A 29 49.53 -6.76 21.31
N PHE A 30 48.49 -6.72 22.16
CA PHE A 30 47.35 -5.82 22.19
C PHE A 30 47.65 -4.39 22.68
N ALA A 31 46.81 -3.47 22.17
CA ALA A 31 46.41 -2.18 22.71
C ALA A 31 47.45 -1.04 22.72
N GLN A 32 47.31 -0.15 21.74
CA GLN A 32 47.47 1.29 21.95
C GLN A 32 46.53 2.04 20.99
N SER A 33 45.75 2.98 21.53
CA SER A 33 44.86 3.88 20.81
C SER A 33 45.65 4.90 19.99
N ALA A 34 45.12 5.26 18.82
CA ALA A 34 45.59 6.35 17.96
C ALA A 34 44.39 6.85 17.09
N PRO A 35 44.40 8.09 16.59
CA PRO A 35 43.35 9.08 16.82
C PRO A 35 42.17 9.08 15.85
N THR A 36 41.10 9.70 16.33
CA THR A 36 40.02 10.39 15.60
C THR A 36 40.55 11.19 14.40
N ASP A 37 40.07 10.88 13.21
CA ASP A 37 39.38 11.83 12.31
C ASP A 37 39.11 11.13 10.97
N LEU A 38 37.84 10.85 10.72
CA LEU A 38 37.28 10.73 9.37
C LEU A 38 36.01 11.57 9.39
N ASP A 39 36.15 12.82 8.96
CA ASP A 39 35.03 13.70 8.65
C ASP A 39 34.17 13.05 7.58
N LEU A 40 33.08 12.42 8.00
CA LEU A 40 31.94 12.10 7.17
C LEU A 40 30.85 13.11 7.52
N GLU A 41 30.65 14.08 6.63
CA GLU A 41 29.50 14.98 6.65
C GLU A 41 28.23 14.15 6.46
N TYR A 42 27.40 14.15 7.49
CA TYR A 42 26.07 13.53 7.46
C TYR A 42 25.07 14.62 7.09
N HIS A 43 24.46 14.52 5.92
CA HIS A 43 23.34 15.36 5.55
C HIS A 43 22.05 14.68 6.03
N ILE A 44 21.35 15.34 6.97
CA ILE A 44 19.93 15.09 7.16
C ILE A 44 19.26 15.38 5.82
N ASN A 45 18.42 14.47 5.34
CA ASN A 45 17.66 14.67 4.11
C ASN A 45 17.08 16.09 4.07
N ASP A 46 17.43 16.79 3.01
CA ASP A 46 17.20 18.21 2.76
C ASP A 46 15.71 18.48 2.45
N SER A 47 14.88 18.20 3.45
CA SER A 47 13.43 18.38 3.42
C SER A 47 12.96 18.87 4.78
N GLY A 48 13.49 20.03 5.17
CA GLY A 48 12.73 21.02 5.93
C GLY A 48 12.81 20.93 7.45
N LEU A 49 13.97 21.23 8.02
CA LEU A 49 14.06 21.84 9.35
C LEU A 49 14.73 23.21 9.25
N GLN A 50 14.08 24.12 8.51
CA GLN A 50 14.34 25.56 8.63
C GLN A 50 13.42 26.13 9.71
N LEU A 51 13.95 26.31 10.92
CA LEU A 51 13.29 27.14 11.93
C LEU A 51 13.47 28.61 11.51
N GLN A 52 12.57 29.12 10.66
CA GLN A 52 12.49 30.56 10.39
C GLN A 52 11.78 31.25 11.56
N GLY A 53 12.53 32.04 12.33
CA GLY A 53 11.95 33.04 13.22
C GLY A 53 11.34 34.16 12.38
N PHE A 54 10.01 34.20 12.29
CA PHE A 54 9.28 35.35 11.80
C PHE A 54 8.78 36.14 13.00
N GLU A 55 9.48 37.23 13.34
CA GLU A 55 9.03 38.16 14.36
C GLU A 55 7.79 38.92 13.90
N THR A 56 6.81 39.01 14.79
CA THR A 56 5.73 39.99 14.77
C THR A 56 6.25 41.35 15.28
N ASP A 57 7.20 42.01 14.60
CA ASP A 57 7.39 43.45 14.83
C ASP A 57 8.06 44.21 13.67
N THR A 58 7.36 45.23 13.20
CA THR A 58 7.88 46.22 12.26
C THR A 58 8.87 47.17 12.94
N ARG A 59 10.17 46.81 12.97
CA ARG A 59 11.38 47.67 12.83
C ARG A 59 12.55 47.21 13.73
N LYS A 60 13.69 46.93 13.06
CA LYS A 60 15.09 46.79 13.54
C LYS A 60 15.54 45.36 13.94
N ASN A 61 16.29 44.68 13.07
CA ASN A 61 17.75 44.38 13.16
C ASN A 61 18.13 43.35 12.05
N PRO A 62 19.26 43.48 11.31
CA PRO A 62 19.71 42.44 10.38
C PRO A 62 20.75 41.57 11.06
N ASN A 63 20.38 40.34 11.43
CA ASN A 63 21.29 39.19 11.54
C ASN A 63 20.42 37.94 11.75
N PHE A 64 20.19 37.20 10.66
CA PHE A 64 19.56 35.89 10.69
C PHE A 64 20.61 34.86 11.08
N GLU A 65 20.47 34.21 12.24
CA GLU A 65 21.13 32.94 12.51
C GLU A 65 20.12 31.82 12.27
N THR A 66 20.13 31.25 11.07
CA THR A 66 19.58 29.91 10.81
C THR A 66 20.46 28.91 11.54
N ILE A 67 19.97 28.35 12.65
CA ILE A 67 20.68 27.31 13.38
C ILE A 67 20.35 25.96 12.73
N GLU A 68 21.12 25.58 11.71
CA GLU A 68 21.19 24.18 11.25
C GLU A 68 21.94 23.37 12.31
N ILE A 69 21.22 22.60 13.12
CA ILE A 69 21.83 21.61 14.01
C ILE A 69 21.66 20.25 13.35
N THR A 70 22.74 19.70 12.82
CA THR A 70 22.80 18.30 12.38
C THR A 70 23.41 17.48 13.52
N PRO A 71 22.60 16.75 14.32
CA PRO A 71 23.12 16.00 15.46
C PRO A 71 24.02 14.87 14.97
N LYS A 72 25.22 14.75 15.55
CA LYS A 72 26.22 13.71 15.24
C LYS A 72 26.30 12.61 16.29
N SER A 73 25.48 12.70 17.35
CA SER A 73 25.46 11.74 18.44
C SER A 73 24.10 11.67 19.14
N LEU A 74 23.85 10.57 19.87
CA LEU A 74 22.66 10.42 20.71
C LEU A 74 22.57 11.52 21.78
N ALA A 75 23.70 12.01 22.31
CA ALA A 75 23.73 13.12 23.26
C ALA A 75 23.25 14.44 22.64
N GLU A 76 23.64 14.72 21.40
CA GLU A 76 23.19 15.91 20.66
C GLU A 76 21.70 15.83 20.31
N LEU A 77 21.17 14.62 20.05
CA LEU A 77 19.72 14.42 19.86
C LEU A 77 18.92 14.79 21.12
N TYR A 78 19.37 14.38 22.31
CA TYR A 78 18.71 14.79 23.55
C TYR A 78 18.76 16.31 23.77
N GLN A 79 19.88 16.96 23.47
CA GLN A 79 19.98 18.43 23.56
C GLN A 79 19.05 19.13 22.57
N LEU A 80 18.93 18.61 21.35
CA LEU A 80 18.00 19.13 20.34
C LEU A 80 16.55 18.98 20.81
N ARG A 81 16.19 17.81 21.35
CA ARG A 81 14.87 17.58 21.94
C ARG A 81 14.54 18.60 23.03
N GLU A 82 15.45 18.82 23.98
CA GLU A 82 15.24 19.78 25.08
C GLU A 82 14.99 21.20 24.56
N ARG A 83 15.72 21.62 23.51
CA ARG A 83 15.49 22.94 22.87
C ARG A 83 14.11 23.01 22.23
N ILE A 84 13.71 21.99 21.45
CA ILE A 84 12.40 21.96 20.80
C ILE A 84 11.27 21.93 21.85
N GLN A 85 11.42 21.15 22.92
CA GLN A 85 10.46 21.11 24.03
C GLN A 85 10.36 22.46 24.77
N ALA A 86 11.48 23.18 24.90
CA ALA A 86 11.49 24.53 25.47
C ALA A 86 10.72 25.52 24.58
N GLU A 87 10.86 25.44 23.25
CA GLU A 87 10.09 26.25 22.30
C GLU A 87 8.59 25.89 22.31
N LEU A 88 8.25 24.59 22.34
CA LEU A 88 6.86 24.13 22.50
C LEU A 88 6.22 24.68 23.79
N LYS A 89 6.99 24.76 24.88
CA LYS A 89 6.51 25.31 26.16
C LYS A 89 6.28 26.82 26.11
N LYS A 90 7.03 27.57 25.28
CA LYS A 90 6.79 29.01 25.06
C LYS A 90 5.49 29.27 24.31
N ILE A 91 5.14 28.38 23.37
CA ILE A 91 3.91 28.46 22.57
C ILE A 91 2.71 27.86 23.33
N SER A 92 2.97 27.09 24.39
CA SER A 92 2.12 26.78 25.54
C SER A 92 0.78 26.05 25.33
N ASN A 93 0.18 26.00 24.13
CA ASN A 93 -0.96 25.14 23.70
C ASN A 93 -1.35 25.43 22.23
N PRO A 94 -2.22 24.63 21.55
CA PRO A 94 -2.85 25.06 20.31
C PRO A 94 -3.48 26.46 20.51
N PRO A 95 -3.42 27.35 19.51
CA PRO A 95 -3.94 28.71 19.66
C PRO A 95 -5.38 28.70 20.17
N ASP A 96 -5.70 29.58 21.14
CA ASP A 96 -7.02 29.67 21.75
C ASP A 96 -8.03 30.14 20.70
N ILE A 97 -9.09 29.35 20.50
CA ILE A 97 -10.20 29.66 19.59
C ILE A 97 -10.87 30.99 19.98
N ASN A 98 -10.75 31.44 21.23
CA ASN A 98 -11.30 32.71 21.73
C ASN A 98 -10.32 33.90 21.64
N SER A 99 -9.17 33.76 20.97
CA SER A 99 -8.24 34.88 20.76
C SER A 99 -8.79 35.88 19.73
N ASN A 100 -8.56 37.19 19.95
CA ASN A 100 -8.93 38.28 19.02
C ASN A 100 -8.00 38.35 17.79
N LEU A 101 -7.48 37.21 17.33
CA LEU A 101 -6.61 37.12 16.16
C LEU A 101 -7.45 37.10 14.89
N GLU A 102 -6.95 37.72 13.81
CA GLU A 102 -7.56 37.47 12.50
C GLU A 102 -7.36 36.00 12.12
N ALA A 103 -8.29 35.43 11.35
CA ALA A 103 -8.29 33.99 11.02
C ALA A 103 -6.95 33.51 10.42
N TRP A 104 -6.23 34.37 9.69
CA TRP A 104 -4.93 34.03 9.12
C TRP A 104 -3.80 34.00 10.16
N GLU A 105 -3.87 34.82 11.22
CA GLU A 105 -2.89 34.85 12.32
C GLU A 105 -3.01 33.58 13.18
N TYR A 106 -4.26 33.18 13.48
CA TYR A 106 -4.56 31.93 14.16
C TYR A 106 -3.98 30.72 13.42
N GLN A 107 -4.21 30.65 12.11
CA GLN A 107 -3.74 29.56 11.25
C GLN A 107 -2.21 29.54 11.14
N LEU A 108 -1.56 30.70 11.12
CA LEU A 108 -0.10 30.80 11.12
C LEU A 108 0.50 30.29 12.44
N GLN A 109 -0.10 30.66 13.58
CA GLN A 109 0.33 30.17 14.89
C GLN A 109 0.12 28.66 15.03
N LEU A 110 -1.00 28.13 14.51
CA LEU A 110 -1.25 26.69 14.47
C LEU A 110 -0.16 25.96 13.68
N LYS A 111 0.19 26.44 12.48
CA LYS A 111 1.27 25.86 11.67
C LYS A 111 2.64 25.87 12.38
N GLN A 112 2.95 26.95 13.10
CA GLN A 112 4.19 27.03 13.89
C GLN A 112 4.22 25.96 14.98
N TYR A 113 3.10 25.80 15.70
CA TYR A 113 2.94 24.74 16.69
C TYR A 113 3.11 23.35 16.06
N GLU A 114 2.41 23.06 14.96
CA GLU A 114 2.49 21.78 14.23
C GLU A 114 3.93 21.45 13.80
N THR A 115 4.65 22.44 13.27
CA THR A 115 6.03 22.29 12.82
C THR A 115 6.96 21.86 13.97
N LEU A 116 6.81 22.48 15.14
CA LEU A 116 7.62 22.16 16.32
C LEU A 116 7.25 20.79 16.93
N VAL A 117 5.97 20.42 16.93
CA VAL A 117 5.55 19.08 17.39
C VAL A 117 6.12 18.00 16.46
N LYS A 118 6.06 18.22 15.14
CA LYS A 118 6.66 17.33 14.14
C LYS A 118 8.17 17.19 14.32
N ALA A 119 8.88 18.31 14.49
CA ALA A 119 10.32 18.30 14.75
C ALA A 119 10.65 17.53 16.04
N ASN A 120 9.92 17.78 17.13
CA ASN A 120 10.11 17.06 18.40
C ASN A 120 9.97 15.55 18.20
N ARG A 121 8.97 15.12 17.44
CA ARG A 121 8.71 13.70 17.17
C ARG A 121 9.79 13.04 16.32
N GLN A 122 10.27 13.72 15.27
CA GLN A 122 11.37 13.20 14.46
C GLN A 122 12.61 12.96 15.33
N VAL A 123 12.93 13.89 16.22
CA VAL A 123 14.06 13.77 17.15
C VAL A 123 13.84 12.61 18.13
N GLU A 124 12.65 12.47 18.74
CA GLU A 124 12.34 11.34 19.65
C GLU A 124 12.40 9.99 18.93
N THR A 125 11.98 9.93 17.67
CA THR A 125 12.06 8.71 16.86
C THR A 125 13.51 8.32 16.60
N GLN A 126 14.36 9.31 16.24
CA GLN A 126 15.78 9.08 16.04
C GLN A 126 16.48 8.69 17.36
N ILE A 127 16.11 9.29 18.49
CA ILE A 127 16.61 8.90 19.82
C ILE A 127 16.32 7.42 20.06
N LYS A 128 15.06 6.99 19.91
CA LYS A 128 14.67 5.59 20.11
C LYS A 128 15.39 4.63 19.17
N PHE A 129 15.57 5.03 17.92
CA PHE A 129 16.33 4.28 16.92
C PHE A 129 17.79 4.07 17.36
N GLU A 130 18.45 5.14 17.80
CA GLU A 130 19.85 5.08 18.27
C GLU A 130 19.98 4.34 19.62
N GLU A 131 19.01 4.46 20.53
CA GLU A 131 18.96 3.67 21.78
C GLU A 131 18.86 2.17 21.50
N THR A 132 17.97 1.76 20.59
CA THR A 132 17.81 0.35 20.18
C THR A 132 19.08 -0.19 19.52
N THR A 133 19.75 0.67 18.75
CA THR A 133 21.01 0.33 18.10
C THR A 133 22.14 0.18 19.12
N LEU A 134 22.16 1.01 20.17
CA LEU A 134 23.08 0.90 21.30
C LEU A 134 22.85 -0.38 22.11
N GLU A 135 21.60 -0.81 22.30
CA GLU A 135 21.29 -2.10 22.92
C GLU A 135 21.82 -3.28 22.08
N THR A 136 21.61 -3.23 20.77
CA THR A 136 22.12 -4.24 19.81
C THR A 136 23.64 -4.32 19.87
N TRP A 137 24.31 -3.16 19.90
CA TRP A 137 25.75 -3.06 20.11
C TRP A 137 26.17 -3.73 21.42
N ASN A 138 25.54 -3.39 22.55
CA ASN A 138 25.86 -3.97 23.86
C ASN A 138 25.63 -5.49 23.91
N GLN A 139 24.59 -5.98 23.23
CA GLN A 139 24.33 -7.41 23.10
C GLN A 139 25.46 -8.12 22.34
N ALA A 140 25.93 -7.54 21.23
CA ALA A 140 27.05 -8.10 20.49
C ALA A 140 28.33 -8.14 21.33
N ILE A 141 28.63 -7.08 22.09
CA ILE A 141 29.78 -7.07 23.01
C ILE A 141 29.66 -8.16 24.07
N LYS A 142 28.46 -8.40 24.61
CA LYS A 142 28.23 -9.45 25.62
C LYS A 142 28.49 -10.85 25.05
N ILE A 143 27.93 -11.16 23.87
CA ILE A 143 28.12 -12.44 23.18
C ILE A 143 29.60 -12.65 22.85
N ALA A 144 30.28 -11.61 22.35
CA ALA A 144 31.70 -11.66 22.06
C ALA A 144 32.57 -11.86 23.30
N THR A 145 32.19 -11.26 24.43
CA THR A 145 32.90 -11.46 25.71
C THR A 145 32.81 -12.92 26.17
N GLU A 146 31.64 -13.56 25.98
CA GLU A 146 31.44 -14.98 26.25
C GLU A 146 32.26 -15.85 25.29
N ALA A 147 32.22 -15.56 23.99
CA ALA A 147 33.02 -16.24 22.97
C ALA A 147 34.54 -16.16 23.25
N ALA A 148 35.01 -15.03 23.77
CA ALA A 148 36.40 -14.80 24.11
C ALA A 148 36.89 -15.64 25.32
N THR A 149 36.00 -16.17 26.16
CA THR A 149 36.40 -17.01 27.31
C THR A 149 37.06 -18.32 26.87
N PHE A 150 36.58 -18.93 25.78
CA PHE A 150 37.14 -20.15 25.19
C PHE A 150 38.59 -19.96 24.70
N GLY A 151 38.93 -18.73 24.27
CA GLY A 151 40.29 -18.38 23.85
C GLY A 151 41.33 -18.27 24.98
N LYS A 152 40.90 -18.26 26.25
CA LYS A 152 41.80 -18.09 27.41
C LYS A 152 42.49 -19.38 27.88
N GLN A 153 41.98 -20.56 27.52
CA GLN A 153 42.54 -21.86 27.92
C GLN A 153 42.49 -22.90 26.77
N PRO A 154 43.17 -22.67 25.64
CA PRO A 154 42.96 -23.47 24.42
C PRO A 154 43.29 -24.97 24.54
N GLU A 155 44.14 -25.36 25.51
CA GLU A 155 44.64 -26.74 25.69
C GLU A 155 43.64 -27.70 26.36
N THR A 156 42.53 -27.20 26.92
CA THR A 156 41.55 -28.00 27.68
C THR A 156 40.22 -28.22 26.94
N HIS A 157 40.07 -27.67 25.73
CA HIS A 157 38.78 -27.58 25.03
C HIS A 157 38.60 -28.66 23.95
N THR A 158 37.40 -29.24 23.90
CA THR A 158 36.97 -30.26 22.94
C THR A 158 36.51 -29.64 21.61
N VAL A 159 36.27 -30.47 20.58
CA VAL A 159 35.64 -30.02 19.32
C VAL A 159 34.34 -29.26 19.57
N LYS A 160 33.53 -29.70 20.54
CA LYS A 160 32.23 -29.11 20.88
C LYS A 160 32.37 -27.73 21.51
N ASP A 161 33.43 -27.50 22.27
CA ASP A 161 33.70 -26.21 22.89
C ASP A 161 34.15 -25.17 21.84
N TRP A 162 34.99 -25.57 20.89
CA TRP A 162 35.38 -24.71 19.78
C TRP A 162 34.25 -24.47 18.77
N GLU A 163 33.34 -25.43 18.59
CA GLU A 163 32.10 -25.24 17.84
C GLU A 163 31.19 -24.22 18.52
N THR A 164 31.06 -24.28 19.85
CA THR A 164 30.30 -23.30 20.63
C THR A 164 30.92 -21.90 20.53
N ALA A 165 32.24 -21.78 20.66
CA ALA A 165 32.95 -20.52 20.49
C ALA A 165 32.76 -19.93 19.07
N GLN A 166 32.80 -20.78 18.04
CA GLN A 166 32.56 -20.36 16.66
C GLN A 166 31.12 -19.84 16.47
N GLN A 167 30.12 -20.56 17.01
CA GLN A 167 28.73 -20.14 16.95
C GLN A 167 28.51 -18.80 17.65
N LEU A 168 29.11 -18.59 18.83
CA LEU A 168 29.02 -17.32 19.55
C LEU A 168 29.71 -16.17 18.79
N TRP A 169 30.88 -16.40 18.15
CA TRP A 169 31.52 -15.38 17.32
C TRP A 169 30.70 -15.03 16.07
N VAL A 170 30.11 -16.02 15.39
CA VAL A 170 29.16 -15.79 14.29
C VAL A 170 27.96 -14.99 14.79
N GLN A 171 27.38 -15.37 15.92
CA GLN A 171 26.24 -14.68 16.50
C GLN A 171 26.57 -13.23 16.89
N ALA A 172 27.77 -12.95 17.42
CA ALA A 172 28.22 -11.59 17.72
C ALA A 172 28.37 -10.74 16.45
N ILE A 173 28.97 -11.30 15.38
CA ILE A 173 29.11 -10.65 14.08
C ILE A 173 27.74 -10.37 13.45
N ASP A 174 26.84 -11.35 13.45
CA ASP A 174 25.50 -11.20 12.88
C ASP A 174 24.65 -10.24 13.72
N THR A 175 24.90 -10.14 15.02
CA THR A 175 24.27 -9.11 15.87
C THR A 175 24.79 -7.71 15.53
N LEU A 176 26.10 -7.53 15.29
CA LEU A 176 26.63 -6.24 14.81
C LEU A 176 26.14 -5.86 13.41
N ARG A 177 25.95 -6.84 12.51
CA ARG A 177 25.41 -6.60 11.17
C ARG A 177 23.97 -6.11 11.15
N LYS A 178 23.23 -6.29 12.24
CA LYS A 178 21.89 -5.72 12.41
C LYS A 178 21.91 -4.22 12.69
N ILE A 179 23.07 -3.64 13.03
CA ILE A 179 23.23 -2.19 13.18
C ILE A 179 23.11 -1.55 11.78
N PRO A 180 22.09 -0.71 11.53
CA PRO A 180 21.89 -0.09 10.23
C PRO A 180 23.01 0.91 9.91
N ARG A 181 23.23 1.18 8.62
CA ARG A 181 24.27 2.13 8.16
C ARG A 181 23.98 3.56 8.61
N GLU A 182 22.71 3.83 8.86
CA GLU A 182 22.17 5.13 9.20
C GLU A 182 22.42 5.54 10.66
N SER A 183 22.90 4.61 11.49
CA SER A 183 23.21 4.88 12.91
C SER A 183 24.58 5.54 13.09
N PHE A 184 24.70 6.36 14.13
CA PHE A 184 25.98 6.88 14.63
C PHE A 184 26.98 5.78 15.05
N LEU A 185 26.52 4.54 15.27
CA LEU A 185 27.36 3.40 15.64
C LEU A 185 27.84 2.57 14.44
N SER A 186 27.39 2.87 13.22
CA SER A 186 27.67 2.06 12.03
C SER A 186 29.16 1.86 11.75
N ALA A 187 29.95 2.95 11.76
CA ALA A 187 31.40 2.88 11.55
C ALA A 187 32.09 2.01 12.61
N LYS A 188 31.74 2.20 13.89
CA LYS A 188 32.27 1.39 15.00
C LYS A 188 31.85 -0.08 14.89
N ALA A 189 30.65 -0.37 14.37
CA ALA A 189 30.15 -1.72 14.16
C ALA A 189 30.93 -2.44 13.07
N ILE A 190 31.25 -1.74 11.97
CA ILE A 190 32.09 -2.28 10.89
C ILE A 190 33.47 -2.64 11.43
N ASP A 191 34.11 -1.75 12.19
CA ASP A 191 35.43 -2.02 12.79
C ASP A 191 35.39 -3.25 13.70
N LYS A 192 34.36 -3.37 14.54
CA LYS A 192 34.19 -4.53 15.43
C LYS A 192 33.86 -5.83 14.70
N ILE A 193 33.14 -5.78 13.58
CA ILE A 193 32.90 -6.95 12.73
C ILE A 193 34.22 -7.50 12.20
N VAL A 194 35.12 -6.63 11.72
CA VAL A 194 36.45 -7.03 11.23
C VAL A 194 37.27 -7.69 12.34
N GLU A 195 37.26 -7.10 13.54
CA GLU A 195 37.90 -7.66 14.73
C GLU A 195 37.35 -9.06 15.08
N TYR A 196 36.02 -9.22 15.09
CA TYR A 196 35.36 -10.49 15.43
C TYR A 196 35.54 -11.56 14.36
N GLN A 197 35.64 -11.18 13.09
CA GLN A 197 36.00 -12.10 12.01
C GLN A 197 37.41 -12.68 12.22
N GLY A 198 38.33 -11.90 12.76
CA GLY A 198 39.65 -12.38 13.20
C GLY A 198 39.54 -13.46 14.28
N TYR A 199 38.72 -13.24 15.32
CA TYR A 199 38.50 -14.23 16.37
C TYR A 199 37.75 -15.48 15.89
N LEU A 200 36.78 -15.33 14.98
CA LEU A 200 36.07 -16.43 14.34
C LEU A 200 37.04 -17.33 13.55
N ALA A 201 37.98 -16.74 12.81
CA ALA A 201 39.00 -17.49 12.08
C ALA A 201 39.88 -18.32 13.03
N ILE A 202 40.25 -17.75 14.18
CA ILE A 202 41.01 -18.47 15.22
C ILE A 202 40.19 -19.63 15.79
N ALA A 203 38.93 -19.41 16.18
CA ALA A 203 38.07 -20.46 16.72
C ALA A 203 37.83 -21.60 15.69
N THR A 204 37.64 -21.24 14.42
CA THR A 204 37.45 -22.19 13.31
C THR A 204 38.71 -23.04 13.09
N TYR A 205 39.89 -22.42 13.13
CA TYR A 205 41.17 -23.11 13.01
C TYR A 205 41.40 -24.10 14.17
N GLN A 206 41.12 -23.69 15.41
CA GLN A 206 41.23 -24.56 16.59
C GLN A 206 40.24 -25.73 16.55
N ARG A 207 39.02 -25.50 16.07
CA ARG A 207 38.03 -26.57 15.82
C ARG A 207 38.54 -27.58 14.80
N ALA A 208 39.12 -27.12 13.70
CA ALA A 208 39.65 -28.00 12.65
C ALA A 208 40.81 -28.87 13.15
N LEU A 209 41.69 -28.33 14.00
CA LEU A 209 42.74 -29.09 14.68
C LEU A 209 42.15 -30.14 15.64
N ALA A 210 41.12 -29.79 16.41
CA ALA A 210 40.42 -30.71 17.30
C ALA A 210 39.65 -31.80 16.51
N GLN A 211 39.10 -31.48 15.32
CA GLN A 211 38.33 -32.39 14.46
C GLN A 211 39.20 -33.37 13.67
N GLN A 212 40.41 -32.98 13.24
CA GLN A 212 41.36 -33.90 12.60
C GLN A 212 41.78 -35.05 13.54
N SER A 213 41.67 -34.84 14.84
CA SER A 213 41.89 -35.87 15.85
C SER A 213 40.73 -36.88 15.95
N GLN A 214 39.60 -36.68 15.25
CA GLN A 214 38.34 -37.36 15.60
C GLN A 214 37.46 -37.96 14.50
N LYS A 215 37.70 -37.94 13.18
CA LYS A 215 36.81 -38.74 12.27
C LYS A 215 37.28 -39.07 10.85
N GLU A 216 37.13 -40.36 10.53
CA GLU A 216 36.88 -40.94 9.20
C GLU A 216 35.43 -40.63 8.71
N GLN A 217 35.35 -40.33 7.40
CA GLN A 217 34.28 -40.36 6.36
C GLN A 217 32.74 -40.15 6.62
N PRO A 218 31.99 -39.70 5.57
CA PRO A 218 30.77 -38.86 5.69
C PRO A 218 29.50 -39.38 4.96
N GLU A 219 28.36 -38.67 5.09
CA GLU A 219 27.25 -38.71 4.09
C GLU A 219 26.40 -37.42 4.09
N LYS A 220 25.86 -37.04 2.91
CA LYS A 220 25.02 -35.85 2.60
C LYS A 220 23.66 -36.29 1.99
N PRO A 221 22.54 -35.55 2.20
CA PRO A 221 21.28 -35.77 1.47
C PRO A 221 21.19 -34.95 0.17
N GLN A 222 20.48 -35.49 -0.84
CA GLN A 222 20.22 -34.91 -2.16
C GLN A 222 18.86 -34.17 -2.25
N THR A 223 18.81 -33.13 -3.09
CA THR A 223 17.67 -32.30 -3.49
C THR A 223 16.92 -32.89 -4.70
N ILE A 224 15.58 -32.80 -4.74
CA ILE A 224 14.71 -33.25 -5.85
C ILE A 224 14.23 -32.04 -6.69
N SER A 225 14.14 -32.21 -8.02
CA SER A 225 13.70 -31.22 -9.01
C SER A 225 12.16 -31.19 -9.21
N PRO A 226 11.55 -30.10 -9.76
CA PRO A 226 10.09 -29.98 -9.91
C PRO A 226 9.53 -30.81 -11.07
N ILE A 227 8.39 -31.47 -10.85
CA ILE A 227 7.63 -32.27 -11.82
C ILE A 227 6.66 -31.35 -12.59
N SER A 228 6.56 -31.49 -13.93
CA SER A 228 5.65 -30.71 -14.80
C SER A 228 4.17 -31.06 -14.54
N THR A 229 3.29 -30.06 -14.44
CA THR A 229 1.83 -30.20 -14.20
C THR A 229 0.98 -30.26 -15.48
N ALA A 230 1.59 -30.05 -16.65
CA ALA A 230 0.89 -29.96 -17.93
C ALA A 230 0.49 -31.31 -18.51
N ASN A 231 1.35 -32.32 -18.32
CA ASN A 231 1.21 -33.64 -18.93
C ASN A 231 0.94 -34.70 -17.85
N PRO A 232 -0.29 -35.25 -17.78
CA PRO A 232 -0.60 -36.37 -16.89
C PRO A 232 0.31 -37.56 -17.21
N GLN A 233 0.94 -38.11 -16.17
CA GLN A 233 1.88 -39.21 -16.35
C GLN A 233 1.22 -40.60 -16.37
N PHE A 234 -0.03 -40.68 -15.90
CA PHE A 234 -0.75 -41.94 -15.71
C PHE A 234 -1.99 -41.98 -16.62
N PRO A 235 -2.08 -42.93 -17.57
CA PRO A 235 -3.21 -43.04 -18.48
C PRO A 235 -4.54 -43.18 -17.74
N GLY A 236 -5.52 -42.36 -18.13
CA GLY A 236 -6.86 -42.38 -17.54
C GLY A 236 -6.91 -41.92 -16.07
N PHE A 237 -5.92 -41.20 -15.57
CA PHE A 237 -5.95 -40.57 -14.25
C PHE A 237 -5.62 -39.08 -14.39
N LYS A 238 -6.65 -38.26 -14.62
CA LYS A 238 -6.46 -36.90 -15.15
C LYS A 238 -7.41 -35.86 -14.57
N LEU A 239 -6.86 -34.77 -14.04
CA LEU A 239 -7.55 -33.55 -13.61
C LEU A 239 -7.59 -32.47 -14.71
N TYR A 240 -8.67 -31.81 -14.99
CA TYR A 240 -8.66 -30.66 -15.90
C TYR A 240 -9.79 -29.71 -15.54
N GLY A 241 -9.58 -28.42 -15.74
CA GLY A 241 -10.54 -27.35 -15.45
C GLY A 241 -10.50 -26.33 -16.57
N ASP A 242 -11.32 -25.29 -16.50
CA ASP A 242 -11.52 -24.32 -17.57
C ASP A 242 -10.21 -23.54 -17.91
N THR A 243 -9.45 -24.05 -18.88
CA THR A 243 -8.12 -23.54 -19.23
C THR A 243 -8.15 -22.37 -20.21
N ASN A 244 -9.21 -22.32 -21.03
CA ASN A 244 -9.42 -21.29 -22.05
C ASN A 244 -10.35 -20.16 -21.55
N ARG A 245 -10.95 -20.31 -20.36
CA ARG A 245 -11.79 -19.33 -19.66
C ARG A 245 -13.08 -19.03 -20.41
N ASP A 246 -13.70 -20.07 -20.98
CA ASP A 246 -14.99 -20.00 -21.66
C ASP A 246 -16.18 -20.37 -20.74
N GLY A 247 -15.90 -20.72 -19.48
CA GLY A 247 -16.89 -21.09 -18.48
C GLY A 247 -17.35 -22.56 -18.57
N VAL A 248 -16.80 -23.37 -19.47
CA VAL A 248 -17.24 -24.74 -19.72
C VAL A 248 -16.07 -25.72 -19.75
N VAL A 249 -15.95 -26.56 -18.73
CA VAL A 249 -14.92 -27.62 -18.68
C VAL A 249 -15.25 -28.76 -19.65
N ASN A 250 -14.45 -28.93 -20.69
CA ASN A 250 -14.68 -29.95 -21.72
C ASN A 250 -13.38 -30.59 -22.26
N GLU A 251 -13.46 -31.34 -23.36
CA GLU A 251 -12.32 -32.06 -23.93
C GLU A 251 -11.21 -31.14 -24.45
N VAL A 252 -11.49 -29.87 -24.73
CA VAL A 252 -10.46 -28.89 -25.15
C VAL A 252 -9.53 -28.55 -23.99
N ASP A 253 -10.04 -28.52 -22.76
CA ASP A 253 -9.30 -28.21 -21.53
C ASP A 253 -8.38 -29.31 -21.04
N GLU A 254 -8.48 -30.47 -21.67
CA GLU A 254 -7.55 -31.55 -21.45
C GLU A 254 -6.11 -31.17 -21.86
N GLN A 255 -5.94 -30.15 -22.69
CA GLN A 255 -4.65 -29.55 -23.02
C GLN A 255 -4.33 -28.42 -22.02
N ARG A 256 -3.54 -28.74 -21.00
CA ARG A 256 -3.17 -27.77 -19.95
C ARG A 256 -2.01 -26.88 -20.39
N PRO A 257 -1.95 -25.63 -19.92
CA PRO A 257 -0.76 -24.81 -20.08
C PRO A 257 0.43 -25.38 -19.29
N GLU A 258 1.65 -25.10 -19.76
CA GLU A 258 2.88 -25.49 -19.04
C GLU A 258 3.02 -24.81 -17.68
N GLN A 259 2.54 -23.56 -17.59
CA GLN A 259 2.52 -22.76 -16.38
C GLN A 259 1.21 -21.97 -16.32
N TRP A 260 0.60 -21.90 -15.14
CA TRP A 260 -0.54 -21.02 -14.90
C TRP A 260 -0.08 -19.56 -14.83
N SER A 261 -0.91 -18.65 -15.33
CA SER A 261 -0.75 -17.21 -15.11
C SER A 261 -2.10 -16.49 -15.11
N LEU A 262 -2.09 -15.19 -14.82
CA LEU A 262 -3.29 -14.37 -14.90
C LEU A 262 -3.87 -14.26 -16.32
N SER A 263 -3.18 -14.69 -17.38
CA SER A 263 -3.72 -14.73 -18.75
C SER A 263 -4.09 -16.13 -19.25
N VAL A 264 -3.64 -17.20 -18.60
CA VAL A 264 -3.90 -18.59 -19.05
C VAL A 264 -4.06 -19.59 -17.90
N GLY A 265 -4.97 -20.54 -18.08
CA GLY A 265 -5.28 -21.60 -17.11
C GLY A 265 -6.45 -21.24 -16.18
N PRO A 266 -6.96 -22.19 -15.38
CA PRO A 266 -8.21 -22.02 -14.66
C PRO A 266 -8.14 -20.95 -13.56
N LEU A 267 -9.22 -20.20 -13.41
CA LEU A 267 -9.40 -19.22 -12.34
C LEU A 267 -10.21 -19.81 -11.21
N VAL A 268 -9.99 -19.30 -9.99
CA VAL A 268 -10.79 -19.61 -8.80
C VAL A 268 -11.31 -18.31 -8.21
N LEU A 269 -12.59 -18.24 -7.92
CA LEU A 269 -13.17 -17.07 -7.29
C LEU A 269 -12.93 -17.10 -5.77
N PHE A 270 -12.69 -15.94 -5.18
CA PHE A 270 -12.86 -15.79 -3.73
C PHE A 270 -14.35 -15.58 -3.49
N ASN A 271 -15.04 -16.63 -3.01
CA ASN A 271 -16.50 -16.69 -2.90
C ASN A 271 -16.99 -15.89 -1.67
N ASN A 272 -16.91 -14.56 -1.76
CA ASN A 272 -17.04 -13.63 -0.62
C ASN A 272 -18.29 -12.76 -0.64
N ASP A 273 -19.26 -13.10 -1.48
CA ASP A 273 -20.65 -12.69 -1.42
C ASP A 273 -21.49 -13.62 -0.53
N ASP A 274 -22.78 -13.31 -0.43
CA ASP A 274 -23.77 -13.94 0.44
C ASP A 274 -25.01 -14.28 -0.38
N ASP A 275 -24.94 -15.42 -1.07
CA ASP A 275 -25.96 -15.81 -2.05
C ASP A 275 -27.29 -16.26 -1.43
N ASP A 276 -27.25 -16.83 -0.23
CA ASP A 276 -28.46 -17.25 0.51
C ASP A 276 -29.02 -16.17 1.45
N ARG A 277 -28.28 -15.07 1.63
CA ARG A 277 -28.64 -13.86 2.38
C ARG A 277 -28.76 -14.10 3.88
N ASP A 278 -27.92 -14.97 4.43
CA ASP A 278 -27.88 -15.27 5.86
C ASP A 278 -26.98 -14.31 6.67
N GLY A 279 -26.22 -13.45 5.98
CA GLY A 279 -25.31 -12.46 6.54
C GLY A 279 -23.87 -12.96 6.72
N LEU A 280 -23.53 -14.15 6.22
CA LEU A 280 -22.18 -14.71 6.18
C LEU A 280 -21.73 -14.88 4.73
N PRO A 281 -20.43 -14.66 4.43
CA PRO A 281 -19.92 -14.95 3.10
C PRO A 281 -19.81 -16.46 2.88
N ASP A 282 -20.15 -16.92 1.67
CA ASP A 282 -20.34 -18.33 1.32
C ASP A 282 -19.10 -19.20 1.65
N TRP A 283 -17.88 -18.70 1.41
CA TRP A 283 -16.64 -19.42 1.73
C TRP A 283 -16.47 -19.84 3.20
N ARG A 284 -17.18 -19.20 4.14
CA ARG A 284 -17.14 -19.54 5.57
C ARG A 284 -17.96 -20.77 5.90
N GLU A 285 -18.90 -21.11 5.04
CA GLU A 285 -19.72 -22.28 5.18
C GLU A 285 -18.94 -23.55 4.79
N LYS A 286 -19.48 -24.72 5.12
CA LYS A 286 -18.91 -26.03 4.74
C LYS A 286 -19.72 -26.74 3.66
N GLY A 287 -20.76 -26.09 3.15
CA GLY A 287 -21.66 -26.60 2.13
C GLY A 287 -21.70 -25.64 0.95
N VAL A 288 -22.29 -26.10 -0.15
CA VAL A 288 -22.65 -25.26 -1.29
C VAL A 288 -24.17 -25.17 -1.26
N ASN A 289 -24.73 -23.98 -1.06
CA ASN A 289 -26.08 -23.78 -0.53
C ASN A 289 -27.09 -23.22 -1.55
N GLY A 290 -26.84 -23.32 -2.85
CA GLY A 290 -27.78 -22.83 -3.85
C GLY A 290 -27.31 -23.01 -5.28
N ALA A 291 -28.16 -22.62 -6.22
CA ALA A 291 -27.77 -22.57 -7.63
C ALA A 291 -26.89 -21.36 -7.95
N GLU A 292 -26.91 -20.32 -7.12
CA GLU A 292 -26.07 -19.12 -7.27
C GLU A 292 -24.67 -19.42 -6.75
N ASP A 293 -24.55 -19.92 -5.51
CA ASP A 293 -23.27 -20.34 -4.93
C ASP A 293 -22.57 -21.44 -5.76
N GLU A 294 -23.34 -22.37 -6.36
CA GLU A 294 -22.76 -23.36 -7.29
C GLU A 294 -22.11 -22.72 -8.53
N LYS A 295 -22.54 -21.52 -8.96
CA LYS A 295 -21.95 -20.79 -10.10
C LYS A 295 -20.62 -20.12 -9.76
N ASP A 296 -20.28 -19.98 -8.48
CA ASP A 296 -19.01 -19.38 -8.02
C ASP A 296 -17.88 -20.40 -7.85
N LEU A 297 -18.21 -21.68 -7.98
CA LEU A 297 -17.23 -22.76 -7.96
C LEU A 297 -16.46 -22.84 -9.28
N ALA A 298 -15.13 -22.85 -9.17
CA ALA A 298 -14.27 -23.29 -10.26
C ALA A 298 -14.36 -24.81 -10.42
N ILE A 299 -14.90 -25.26 -11.56
CA ILE A 299 -15.10 -26.67 -11.84
C ILE A 299 -13.81 -27.35 -12.28
N VAL A 300 -13.53 -28.52 -11.71
CA VAL A 300 -12.45 -29.43 -12.12
C VAL A 300 -13.03 -30.82 -12.37
N HIS A 301 -12.86 -31.30 -13.60
CA HIS A 301 -13.16 -32.68 -13.97
C HIS A 301 -11.99 -33.59 -13.63
N PHE A 302 -12.30 -34.75 -13.05
CA PHE A 302 -11.34 -35.77 -12.68
C PHE A 302 -11.75 -37.10 -13.32
N LYS A 303 -11.12 -37.42 -14.45
CA LYS A 303 -11.30 -38.68 -15.19
C LYS A 303 -10.45 -39.78 -14.55
N VAL A 304 -11.10 -40.89 -14.19
CA VAL A 304 -10.48 -42.04 -13.52
C VAL A 304 -10.81 -43.35 -14.25
N SER A 305 -9.79 -44.04 -14.75
CA SER A 305 -9.91 -45.35 -15.39
C SER A 305 -10.44 -46.38 -14.40
N GLN A 306 -11.19 -47.36 -14.91
CA GLN A 306 -11.63 -48.53 -14.16
C GLN A 306 -10.46 -49.36 -13.58
N ASP A 307 -9.25 -49.21 -14.12
CA ASP A 307 -8.03 -49.85 -13.58
C ASP A 307 -7.71 -49.41 -12.15
N TYR A 308 -8.16 -48.21 -11.77
CA TYR A 308 -7.99 -47.67 -10.42
C TYR A 308 -9.12 -48.08 -9.46
N ASN A 309 -10.07 -48.90 -9.89
CA ASN A 309 -11.16 -49.38 -9.04
C ASN A 309 -10.61 -50.10 -7.78
N GLY A 310 -11.23 -49.79 -6.63
CA GLY A 310 -10.79 -50.23 -5.31
C GLY A 310 -9.54 -49.51 -4.78
N SER A 311 -9.10 -48.42 -5.41
CA SER A 311 -8.09 -47.51 -4.84
C SER A 311 -8.77 -46.40 -4.04
N GLU A 312 -8.08 -45.92 -3.01
CA GLU A 312 -8.41 -44.67 -2.31
C GLU A 312 -8.01 -43.50 -3.20
N LEU A 313 -8.96 -42.64 -3.57
CA LEU A 313 -8.71 -41.43 -4.34
C LEU A 313 -8.58 -40.25 -3.38
N LEU A 314 -7.38 -39.71 -3.20
CA LEU A 314 -7.06 -38.71 -2.18
C LEU A 314 -6.72 -37.38 -2.84
N MET A 315 -7.23 -36.29 -2.26
CA MET A 315 -6.93 -34.93 -2.71
C MET A 315 -5.99 -34.23 -1.74
N SER A 316 -5.04 -33.49 -2.30
CA SER A 316 -4.13 -32.64 -1.54
C SER A 316 -3.82 -31.37 -2.32
N VAL A 317 -3.39 -30.33 -1.63
CA VAL A 317 -2.93 -29.08 -2.23
C VAL A 317 -1.57 -28.69 -1.62
N ASP A 318 -0.87 -27.75 -2.22
CA ASP A 318 0.32 -27.17 -1.62
C ASP A 318 0.03 -26.56 -0.23
N GLU A 319 1.03 -26.64 0.66
CA GLU A 319 0.87 -26.26 2.07
C GLU A 319 0.43 -24.80 2.24
N ALA A 320 0.89 -23.92 1.34
CA ALA A 320 0.57 -22.50 1.35
C ALA A 320 -0.90 -22.22 0.97
N ALA A 321 -1.47 -22.94 0.00
CA ALA A 321 -2.86 -22.77 -0.42
C ALA A 321 -3.88 -23.45 0.52
N ARG A 322 -3.48 -24.51 1.24
CA ARG A 322 -4.39 -25.35 2.07
C ARG A 322 -5.34 -24.58 3.01
N PRO A 323 -4.94 -23.53 3.75
CA PRO A 323 -5.88 -22.82 4.63
C PRO A 323 -6.87 -21.91 3.88
N TYR A 324 -6.63 -21.65 2.59
CA TYR A 324 -7.26 -20.59 1.81
C TYR A 324 -8.18 -21.10 0.69
N ILE A 325 -8.42 -22.40 0.62
CA ILE A 325 -9.34 -22.99 -0.35
C ILE A 325 -10.32 -23.96 0.32
N ASN A 326 -11.52 -24.06 -0.23
CA ASN A 326 -12.41 -25.19 0.01
C ASN A 326 -12.49 -26.03 -1.28
N LEU A 327 -12.67 -27.33 -1.12
CA LEU A 327 -12.85 -28.28 -2.21
C LEU A 327 -14.09 -29.10 -1.95
N PHE A 328 -14.93 -29.26 -2.97
CA PHE A 328 -16.16 -30.05 -2.92
C PHE A 328 -16.18 -31.08 -4.02
N GLN A 329 -16.84 -32.22 -3.78
CA GLN A 329 -17.16 -33.23 -4.78
C GLN A 329 -18.66 -33.21 -5.06
N LYS A 330 -19.05 -33.19 -6.34
CA LYS A 330 -20.45 -33.37 -6.72
C LYS A 330 -20.85 -34.84 -6.54
N THR A 331 -21.90 -35.09 -5.78
CA THR A 331 -22.51 -36.41 -5.59
C THR A 331 -23.98 -36.38 -5.99
N SER A 332 -24.67 -37.52 -5.93
CA SER A 332 -26.10 -37.61 -6.20
C SER A 332 -26.97 -36.83 -5.19
N THR A 333 -26.43 -36.47 -4.03
CA THR A 333 -27.14 -35.72 -2.98
C THR A 333 -26.73 -34.25 -2.91
N GLY A 334 -25.88 -33.77 -3.82
CA GLY A 334 -25.37 -32.39 -3.84
C GLY A 334 -23.85 -32.33 -3.70
N TRP A 335 -23.33 -31.17 -3.29
CA TRP A 335 -21.90 -30.97 -3.07
C TRP A 335 -21.48 -31.45 -1.69
N LYS A 336 -20.37 -32.16 -1.62
CA LYS A 336 -19.80 -32.71 -0.39
C LYS A 336 -18.39 -32.18 -0.20
N ALA A 337 -18.10 -31.58 0.96
CA ALA A 337 -16.76 -31.11 1.29
C ALA A 337 -15.71 -32.24 1.24
N VAL A 338 -14.54 -31.90 0.71
CA VAL A 338 -13.40 -32.81 0.50
C VAL A 338 -12.26 -32.43 1.43
N ASP A 339 -11.65 -33.45 2.03
CA ASP A 339 -10.42 -33.30 2.82
C ASP A 339 -9.21 -33.06 1.91
N LEU A 340 -8.51 -31.94 2.12
CA LEU A 340 -7.29 -31.56 1.42
C LEU A 340 -6.00 -32.03 2.10
N SER A 341 -6.09 -32.76 3.22
CA SER A 341 -4.91 -33.34 3.89
C SER A 341 -4.42 -34.64 3.24
N GLY A 342 -5.16 -35.18 2.27
CA GLY A 342 -4.83 -36.43 1.60
C GLY A 342 -5.09 -37.68 2.45
N THR A 343 -6.06 -37.61 3.39
CA THR A 343 -6.36 -38.72 4.30
C THR A 343 -7.71 -39.36 4.05
N THR A 344 -8.73 -38.57 3.70
CA THR A 344 -10.08 -39.08 3.43
C THR A 344 -10.30 -39.26 1.93
N PRO A 345 -10.68 -40.46 1.45
CA PRO A 345 -10.89 -40.69 0.03
C PRO A 345 -12.19 -40.06 -0.49
N LEU A 346 -12.17 -39.64 -1.76
CA LEU A 346 -13.34 -39.28 -2.55
C LEU A 346 -14.28 -40.48 -2.74
N GLU A 347 -15.54 -40.19 -3.06
CA GLU A 347 -16.46 -41.20 -3.59
C GLU A 347 -16.03 -41.59 -5.01
N PHE A 348 -15.71 -42.86 -5.22
CA PHE A 348 -15.19 -43.33 -6.50
C PHE A 348 -16.26 -43.24 -7.60
N SER A 349 -15.88 -42.62 -8.71
CA SER A 349 -16.58 -42.60 -9.99
C SER A 349 -15.52 -42.58 -11.10
N SER A 350 -15.88 -43.02 -12.31
CA SER A 350 -15.00 -42.86 -13.49
C SER A 350 -14.94 -41.41 -13.99
N ASP A 351 -15.95 -40.63 -13.64
CA ASP A 351 -16.06 -39.22 -13.96
C ASP A 351 -16.46 -38.48 -12.68
N ILE A 352 -15.48 -37.84 -12.04
CA ILE A 352 -15.66 -37.10 -10.78
C ILE A 352 -15.65 -35.61 -11.11
N ILE A 353 -16.62 -34.87 -10.58
CA ILE A 353 -16.69 -33.41 -10.68
C ILE A 353 -16.33 -32.83 -9.32
N LEU A 354 -15.36 -31.91 -9.33
CA LEU A 354 -14.93 -31.16 -8.16
C LEU A 354 -15.25 -29.67 -8.35
N GLY A 355 -15.59 -28.99 -7.26
CA GLY A 355 -15.78 -27.54 -7.21
C GLY A 355 -14.77 -26.94 -6.25
N VAL A 356 -14.08 -25.88 -6.69
CA VAL A 356 -13.04 -25.20 -5.92
C VAL A 356 -13.46 -23.75 -5.71
N GLU A 357 -13.33 -23.27 -4.48
CA GLU A 357 -13.47 -21.85 -4.14
C GLU A 357 -12.27 -21.41 -3.28
N ALA A 358 -11.93 -20.13 -3.39
CA ALA A 358 -10.95 -19.51 -2.53
C ALA A 358 -11.63 -18.81 -1.35
N LYS A 359 -10.85 -18.59 -0.29
CA LYS A 359 -11.27 -17.97 0.97
C LYS A 359 -10.58 -16.63 1.24
N GLN A 360 -9.74 -16.20 0.29
CA GLN A 360 -9.11 -14.89 0.24
C GLN A 360 -8.52 -14.65 -1.15
N PHE A 361 -8.29 -13.39 -1.48
CA PHE A 361 -7.44 -13.01 -2.61
C PHE A 361 -5.95 -13.33 -2.37
N ALA A 362 -5.15 -13.23 -3.43
CA ALA A 362 -3.70 -13.23 -3.32
C ALA A 362 -3.22 -12.08 -2.39
N ASN A 363 -2.17 -12.33 -1.61
CA ASN A 363 -1.57 -11.35 -0.71
C ASN A 363 -0.05 -11.61 -0.55
N GLN A 364 0.59 -10.92 0.39
CA GLN A 364 2.04 -11.09 0.65
C GLN A 364 2.46 -12.50 1.08
N ASN A 365 1.55 -13.27 1.69
CA ASN A 365 1.85 -14.59 2.26
C ASN A 365 1.48 -15.74 1.31
N TRP A 366 0.60 -15.48 0.34
CA TRP A 366 0.17 -16.47 -0.63
C TRP A 366 -0.12 -15.83 -1.98
N SER A 367 0.48 -16.37 -3.04
CA SER A 367 0.42 -15.83 -4.39
C SER A 367 -0.94 -16.00 -5.09
N GLY A 368 -1.91 -16.65 -4.44
CA GLY A 368 -3.15 -17.09 -5.06
C GLY A 368 -3.01 -18.32 -5.96
N LEU A 369 -1.81 -18.90 -6.08
CA LEU A 369 -1.59 -20.12 -6.87
C LEU A 369 -2.02 -21.36 -6.09
N ILE A 370 -2.74 -22.26 -6.76
CA ILE A 370 -3.28 -23.50 -6.22
C ILE A 370 -2.72 -24.65 -7.07
N ASN A 371 -2.00 -25.58 -6.45
CA ASN A 371 -1.58 -26.82 -7.08
C ASN A 371 -2.38 -28.00 -6.51
N LEU A 372 -3.54 -28.27 -7.12
CA LEU A 372 -4.44 -29.32 -6.68
C LEU A 372 -3.95 -30.67 -7.22
N LYS A 373 -3.67 -31.60 -6.31
CA LYS A 373 -3.11 -32.92 -6.61
C LYS A 373 -4.09 -34.02 -6.23
N ALA A 374 -4.37 -34.91 -7.18
CA ALA A 374 -5.03 -36.18 -6.97
C ALA A 374 -4.00 -37.32 -6.80
N THR A 375 -4.28 -38.26 -5.91
CA THR A 375 -3.47 -39.47 -5.68
C THR A 375 -4.36 -40.69 -5.58
N ALA A 376 -4.12 -41.71 -6.42
CA ALA A 376 -4.70 -43.04 -6.23
C ALA A 376 -3.77 -43.87 -5.36
N ARG A 377 -4.29 -44.40 -4.25
CA ARG A 377 -3.54 -45.27 -3.32
C ARG A 377 -4.24 -46.61 -3.15
N LYS A 378 -3.52 -47.71 -3.26
CA LYS A 378 -4.05 -49.06 -3.03
C LYS A 378 -3.12 -49.81 -2.09
N GLN A 379 -3.65 -50.25 -0.94
CA GLN A 379 -2.87 -50.96 0.09
C GLN A 379 -1.60 -50.20 0.52
N GLY A 380 -1.69 -48.87 0.65
CA GLY A 380 -0.56 -48.02 1.03
C GLY A 380 0.41 -47.66 -0.11
N ILE A 381 0.24 -48.22 -1.30
CA ILE A 381 1.09 -47.95 -2.47
C ILE A 381 0.41 -46.90 -3.36
N ILE A 382 1.17 -45.90 -3.78
CA ILE A 382 0.72 -44.89 -4.76
C ILE A 382 0.69 -45.53 -6.14
N MET A 383 -0.48 -45.56 -6.76
CA MET A 383 -0.73 -46.16 -8.07
C MET A 383 -0.68 -45.14 -9.21
N ALA A 384 -1.14 -43.91 -8.93
CA ALA A 384 -1.12 -42.79 -9.86
C ALA A 384 -1.20 -41.47 -9.12
N THR A 385 -0.68 -40.42 -9.74
CA THR A 385 -0.84 -39.04 -9.28
C THR A 385 -1.02 -38.11 -10.47
N ASP A 386 -1.77 -37.05 -10.28
CA ASP A 386 -1.86 -35.96 -11.24
C ASP A 386 -2.09 -34.65 -10.51
N THR A 387 -1.63 -33.54 -11.11
CA THR A 387 -1.71 -32.20 -10.51
C THR A 387 -2.15 -31.20 -11.56
N ILE A 388 -3.13 -30.36 -11.21
CA ILE A 388 -3.51 -29.18 -11.99
C ILE A 388 -3.12 -27.90 -11.25
N SER A 389 -2.68 -26.88 -12.00
CA SER A 389 -2.40 -25.54 -11.47
C SER A 389 -3.54 -24.59 -11.83
N MET A 390 -4.03 -23.86 -10.84
CA MET A 390 -5.14 -22.90 -10.94
C MET A 390 -4.76 -21.66 -10.12
N GLY A 391 -5.49 -20.55 -10.26
CA GLY A 391 -5.20 -19.39 -9.41
C GLY A 391 -6.35 -18.44 -9.19
N VAL A 392 -6.28 -17.73 -8.08
CA VAL A 392 -7.37 -16.86 -7.61
C VAL A 392 -7.53 -15.64 -8.52
N ALA A 393 -8.77 -15.31 -8.88
CA ALA A 393 -9.10 -14.10 -9.62
C ALA A 393 -8.72 -12.85 -8.79
N PRO A 394 -8.06 -11.85 -9.40
CA PRO A 394 -7.63 -10.66 -8.68
C PRO A 394 -8.82 -9.75 -8.35
N TRP A 395 -8.69 -8.98 -7.26
CA TRP A 395 -9.55 -7.82 -7.02
C TRP A 395 -9.10 -6.65 -7.88
N ILE A 396 -10.05 -5.95 -8.52
CA ILE A 396 -9.79 -4.87 -9.48
C ILE A 396 -10.45 -3.59 -8.99
N MET A 397 -9.69 -2.52 -8.82
CA MET A 397 -10.22 -1.21 -8.43
C MET A 397 -10.81 -0.48 -9.65
N SER A 398 -11.98 0.15 -9.49
CA SER A 398 -12.62 0.90 -10.59
C SER A 398 -12.16 2.36 -10.63
N PRO A 399 -11.79 2.91 -11.81
CA PRO A 399 -11.43 4.32 -11.92
C PRO A 399 -12.64 5.24 -11.78
N ASN A 400 -12.41 6.50 -11.40
CA ASN A 400 -13.47 7.52 -11.30
C ASN A 400 -14.18 7.81 -12.62
N THR A 401 -13.62 7.37 -13.75
CA THR A 401 -14.20 7.52 -15.09
C THR A 401 -15.12 6.37 -15.49
N ALA A 402 -15.15 5.27 -14.73
CA ALA A 402 -16.02 4.14 -15.04
C ALA A 402 -17.50 4.49 -14.80
N PRO A 403 -18.44 3.88 -15.56
CA PRO A 403 -19.87 4.06 -15.36
C PRO A 403 -20.30 3.74 -13.92
N VAL A 404 -21.25 4.51 -13.40
CA VAL A 404 -21.76 4.39 -12.03
C VAL A 404 -23.09 3.66 -12.06
N SER A 405 -23.25 2.64 -11.22
CA SER A 405 -24.53 1.96 -10.98
C SER A 405 -25.25 2.53 -9.75
N GLU A 406 -24.52 2.91 -8.71
CA GLU A 406 -25.07 3.42 -7.46
C GLU A 406 -24.16 4.46 -6.81
N VAL A 407 -24.74 5.55 -6.31
CA VAL A 407 -24.08 6.55 -5.45
C VAL A 407 -24.51 6.33 -4.00
N HIS A 408 -23.53 6.25 -3.10
CA HIS A 408 -23.70 6.03 -1.67
C HIS A 408 -23.52 7.37 -0.95
N ILE A 409 -24.49 7.77 -0.12
CA ILE A 409 -24.43 8.98 0.69
C ILE A 409 -25.13 8.79 2.04
N SER A 410 -24.64 9.44 3.08
CA SER A 410 -25.23 9.40 4.41
C SER A 410 -26.20 10.56 4.64
N ASP A 411 -27.38 10.28 5.22
CA ASP A 411 -28.24 11.32 5.78
C ASP A 411 -27.84 11.58 7.25
N ARG A 412 -27.44 12.82 7.52
CA ARG A 412 -26.98 13.33 8.82
C ARG A 412 -27.96 14.34 9.43
N GLY A 413 -29.12 14.52 8.82
CA GLY A 413 -30.12 15.54 9.20
C GLY A 413 -29.77 16.93 8.66
N ASP A 414 -28.60 17.45 9.00
CA ASP A 414 -28.19 18.82 8.59
C ASP A 414 -27.85 18.92 7.10
N ASN A 415 -27.54 17.80 6.43
CA ASN A 415 -27.16 17.74 5.02
C ASN A 415 -28.31 17.32 4.07
N GLN A 416 -29.56 17.34 4.53
CA GLN A 416 -30.70 16.85 3.74
C GLN A 416 -30.89 17.57 2.40
N ALA A 417 -30.56 18.86 2.33
CA ALA A 417 -30.66 19.63 1.10
C ALA A 417 -29.75 19.07 0.00
N ILE A 418 -28.46 18.86 0.31
CA ILE A 418 -27.49 18.30 -0.64
C ILE A 418 -27.78 16.82 -0.96
N VAL A 419 -28.28 16.03 0.00
CA VAL A 419 -28.73 14.64 -0.28
C VAL A 419 -29.83 14.64 -1.34
N GLN A 420 -30.79 15.56 -1.24
CA GLN A 420 -31.88 15.67 -2.23
C GLN A 420 -31.38 16.21 -3.58
N GLU A 421 -30.39 17.10 -3.59
CA GLU A 421 -29.76 17.60 -4.81
C GLU A 421 -29.04 16.48 -5.57
N VAL A 422 -28.18 15.72 -4.87
CA VAL A 422 -27.48 14.53 -5.39
C VAL A 422 -28.49 13.54 -5.97
N LYS A 423 -29.56 13.22 -5.22
CA LYS A 423 -30.63 12.34 -5.70
C LYS A 423 -31.25 12.82 -7.01
N THR A 424 -31.58 14.11 -7.08
CA THR A 424 -32.23 14.72 -8.24
C THR A 424 -31.37 14.70 -9.49
N ILE A 425 -30.04 14.84 -9.34
CA ILE A 425 -29.09 14.78 -10.46
C ILE A 425 -28.83 13.33 -10.86
N VAL A 426 -28.45 12.48 -9.90
CA VAL A 426 -27.99 11.11 -10.16
C VAL A 426 -29.10 10.23 -10.75
N GLU A 427 -30.33 10.31 -10.26
CA GLU A 427 -31.44 9.47 -10.75
C GLU A 427 -31.77 9.74 -12.23
N LYS A 428 -31.48 10.95 -12.75
CA LYS A 428 -31.67 11.28 -14.18
C LYS A 428 -30.66 10.56 -15.08
N THR A 429 -29.53 10.13 -14.53
CA THR A 429 -28.48 9.41 -15.26
C THR A 429 -28.74 7.90 -15.38
N GLY A 430 -29.78 7.41 -14.69
CA GLY A 430 -30.11 5.98 -14.59
C GLY A 430 -29.39 5.23 -13.47
N ALA A 431 -28.47 5.87 -12.75
CA ALA A 431 -27.85 5.32 -11.55
C ALA A 431 -28.76 5.47 -10.31
N ASN A 432 -28.62 4.56 -9.35
CA ASN A 432 -29.33 4.58 -8.08
C ASN A 432 -28.65 5.51 -7.05
N VAL A 433 -29.40 5.93 -6.02
CA VAL A 433 -28.83 6.60 -4.83
C VAL A 433 -29.23 5.84 -3.58
N LYS A 434 -28.23 5.30 -2.86
CA LYS A 434 -28.41 4.66 -1.56
C LYS A 434 -28.13 5.66 -0.45
N VAL A 435 -29.21 6.21 0.10
CA VAL A 435 -29.17 7.09 1.26
C VAL A 435 -29.21 6.26 2.54
N THR A 436 -28.18 6.37 3.37
CA THR A 436 -28.06 5.59 4.61
C THR A 436 -28.19 6.51 5.84
N PRO A 437 -29.22 6.33 6.70
CA PRO A 437 -29.40 7.17 7.89
C PRO A 437 -28.28 6.97 8.91
N GLY A 438 -27.69 8.06 9.41
CA GLY A 438 -26.77 8.02 10.56
C GLY A 438 -25.44 7.28 10.32
N ALA A 439 -25.17 6.83 9.09
CA ALA A 439 -23.90 6.23 8.70
C ALA A 439 -22.74 7.25 8.77
N THR A 440 -21.54 6.78 8.47
CA THR A 440 -20.31 7.57 8.38
C THR A 440 -20.49 8.84 7.53
N LEU A 441 -19.98 9.97 8.02
CA LEU A 441 -20.03 11.25 7.30
C LEU A 441 -19.18 11.20 6.01
N TRP A 442 -18.04 10.52 6.08
CA TRP A 442 -17.01 10.50 5.05
C TRP A 442 -17.03 9.16 4.30
N MET A 443 -18.08 8.95 3.51
CA MET A 443 -18.37 7.68 2.82
C MET A 443 -17.22 7.18 1.93
N LYS A 444 -16.40 8.08 1.37
CA LYS A 444 -15.24 7.67 0.57
C LYS A 444 -14.14 7.03 1.41
N GLY A 445 -13.95 7.49 2.64
CA GLY A 445 -12.86 7.02 3.50
C GLY A 445 -13.06 5.62 4.03
N THR A 446 -14.29 5.11 3.95
CA THR A 446 -14.75 3.95 4.71
C THR A 446 -14.47 2.64 4.03
N GLN A 447 -14.37 2.69 2.71
CA GLN A 447 -14.32 1.52 1.86
C GLN A 447 -13.92 1.90 0.44
N GLU A 448 -13.45 0.91 -0.30
CA GLU A 448 -13.15 1.03 -1.73
C GLU A 448 -13.89 -0.09 -2.44
N ILE A 449 -14.79 0.26 -3.36
CA ILE A 449 -15.60 -0.70 -4.11
C ILE A 449 -14.89 -0.98 -5.43
N GLY A 450 -14.27 -2.15 -5.51
CA GLY A 450 -13.75 -2.71 -6.74
C GLY A 450 -14.70 -3.77 -7.29
N TYR A 451 -14.19 -4.64 -8.14
CA TYR A 451 -14.94 -5.76 -8.71
C TYR A 451 -14.02 -6.97 -8.92
N VAL A 452 -14.65 -8.11 -9.18
CA VAL A 452 -14.00 -9.34 -9.64
C VAL A 452 -14.59 -9.76 -10.96
N GLN A 453 -13.82 -10.52 -11.73
CA GLN A 453 -14.25 -11.09 -12.99
C GLN A 453 -13.94 -12.58 -13.00
N PHE A 454 -14.91 -13.38 -13.46
CA PHE A 454 -14.84 -14.82 -13.43
C PHE A 454 -15.51 -15.43 -14.68
N PRO A 455 -14.93 -16.46 -15.32
CA PRO A 455 -15.56 -17.13 -16.45
C PRO A 455 -16.82 -17.87 -15.99
N ASN A 456 -17.90 -17.77 -16.76
CA ASN A 456 -19.17 -18.44 -16.49
C ASN A 456 -19.74 -18.99 -17.81
N THR A 457 -20.56 -20.04 -17.72
CA THR A 457 -21.30 -20.60 -18.85
C THR A 457 -22.13 -19.59 -19.64
N GLU A 458 -22.56 -18.49 -19.01
CA GLU A 458 -23.34 -17.41 -19.64
C GLU A 458 -22.46 -16.26 -20.18
N GLY A 459 -21.13 -16.35 -20.02
CA GLY A 459 -20.16 -15.34 -20.42
C GLY A 459 -19.28 -14.88 -19.25
N LEU A 460 -18.95 -13.60 -19.21
CA LEU A 460 -18.18 -13.01 -18.12
C LEU A 460 -19.09 -12.74 -16.92
N LYS A 461 -18.88 -13.44 -15.80
CA LYS A 461 -19.46 -13.04 -14.51
C LYS A 461 -18.62 -11.91 -13.94
N GLU A 462 -19.27 -10.82 -13.55
CA GLU A 462 -18.66 -9.67 -12.90
C GLU A 462 -19.59 -9.14 -11.82
N TYR A 463 -19.03 -8.83 -10.66
CA TYR A 463 -19.78 -8.18 -9.60
C TYR A 463 -18.88 -7.36 -8.66
N PRO A 464 -19.46 -6.34 -7.99
CA PRO A 464 -18.71 -5.48 -7.07
C PRO A 464 -18.24 -6.24 -5.83
N VAL A 465 -17.02 -5.92 -5.39
CA VAL A 465 -16.43 -6.45 -4.16
C VAL A 465 -15.82 -5.30 -3.36
N VAL A 466 -16.33 -5.08 -2.15
CA VAL A 466 -15.91 -3.97 -1.31
C VAL A 466 -14.76 -4.35 -0.36
N LEU A 467 -13.69 -3.56 -0.42
CA LEU A 467 -12.60 -3.60 0.54
C LEU A 467 -12.92 -2.65 1.71
N LYS A 468 -12.97 -3.18 2.93
CA LYS A 468 -13.15 -2.38 4.15
C LYS A 468 -11.96 -1.45 4.42
N GLY A 469 -12.24 -0.20 4.80
CA GLY A 469 -11.25 0.80 5.22
C GLY A 469 -10.67 0.55 6.61
N ASN A 470 -9.38 0.83 6.78
CA ASN A 470 -8.63 0.62 8.03
C ASN A 470 -8.70 1.82 8.98
N ARG A 471 -9.91 2.23 9.36
CA ARG A 471 -10.14 3.42 10.20
C ARG A 471 -10.21 3.05 11.69
N SER A 472 -9.51 3.79 12.54
CA SER A 472 -9.29 3.43 13.95
C SER A 472 -10.41 3.85 14.91
N THR A 473 -11.32 4.75 14.50
CA THR A 473 -12.28 5.41 15.40
C THR A 473 -13.74 5.35 14.95
N GLU A 474 -14.02 4.81 13.78
CA GLU A 474 -15.39 4.60 13.28
C GLU A 474 -15.64 3.11 13.14
N SER A 475 -16.56 2.55 13.94
CA SER A 475 -17.07 1.20 13.70
C SER A 475 -17.85 1.27 12.40
N ASP A 476 -17.26 0.75 11.33
CA ASP A 476 -17.85 0.83 10.01
C ASP A 476 -18.29 -0.52 9.50
N ASP A 477 -19.51 -0.88 9.92
CA ASP A 477 -20.21 -2.04 9.41
C ASP A 477 -20.84 -1.76 8.03
N TYR A 478 -20.69 -0.54 7.47
CA TYR A 478 -21.30 -0.19 6.20
C TYR A 478 -20.77 -1.05 5.05
N ALA A 479 -19.46 -1.23 4.96
CA ALA A 479 -18.85 -2.10 3.96
C ALA A 479 -19.42 -3.51 4.03
N GLN A 480 -19.52 -4.08 5.24
CA GLN A 480 -20.10 -5.40 5.43
C GLN A 480 -21.60 -5.41 5.08
N SER A 481 -22.33 -4.33 5.35
CA SER A 481 -23.76 -4.19 5.01
C SER A 481 -24.04 -4.09 3.50
N LEU A 482 -23.01 -3.94 2.67
CA LEU A 482 -23.16 -4.03 1.21
C LEU A 482 -23.16 -5.47 0.72
N MET A 483 -22.61 -6.41 1.51
CA MET A 483 -22.57 -7.82 1.17
C MET A 483 -23.98 -8.35 0.93
N ASN A 484 -24.14 -9.04 -0.19
CA ASN A 484 -25.39 -9.61 -0.67
C ASN A 484 -25.06 -10.58 -1.81
N GLN A 485 -26.06 -11.23 -2.38
CA GLN A 485 -25.93 -12.02 -3.60
C GLN A 485 -25.26 -11.21 -4.72
N ASN A 486 -24.15 -11.69 -5.28
CA ASN A 486 -23.32 -10.96 -6.25
C ASN A 486 -22.87 -9.56 -5.74
N PHE A 487 -22.54 -9.43 -4.46
CA PHE A 487 -21.83 -8.28 -3.91
C PHE A 487 -20.90 -8.77 -2.79
N GLY A 488 -19.60 -8.88 -3.09
CA GLY A 488 -18.64 -9.44 -2.15
C GLY A 488 -18.12 -8.42 -1.13
N TRP A 489 -17.65 -8.91 0.02
CA TRP A 489 -16.98 -8.08 1.04
C TRP A 489 -15.71 -8.75 1.55
N PHE A 490 -14.68 -7.95 1.86
CA PHE A 490 -13.48 -8.45 2.53
C PHE A 490 -12.73 -7.35 3.30
N GLU A 491 -11.77 -7.79 4.12
CA GLU A 491 -10.88 -6.93 4.89
C GLU A 491 -9.43 -7.32 4.70
N VAL A 492 -8.54 -6.32 4.70
CA VAL A 492 -7.09 -6.49 4.62
C VAL A 492 -6.43 -5.56 5.61
N GLY A 493 -5.48 -6.08 6.38
CA GLY A 493 -4.80 -5.33 7.43
C GLY A 493 -5.70 -5.03 8.62
N LYS A 494 -5.15 -4.28 9.59
CA LYS A 494 -5.88 -3.81 10.76
C LYS A 494 -5.67 -2.31 10.93
N PRO A 495 -6.65 -1.59 11.53
CA PRO A 495 -6.44 -0.22 11.98
C PRO A 495 -5.20 -0.14 12.88
N ARG A 496 -4.35 0.86 12.64
CA ARG A 496 -3.14 1.12 13.42
C ARG A 496 -3.18 2.49 14.04
N GLN A 497 -2.46 2.65 15.15
CA GLN A 497 -2.31 3.94 15.80
C GLN A 497 -1.26 4.76 15.03
N LEU A 498 -1.73 5.82 14.39
CA LEU A 498 -0.89 6.85 13.79
C LEU A 498 -0.92 8.08 14.70
N ASP A 499 0.04 8.97 14.51
CA ASP A 499 0.03 10.25 15.20
C ASP A 499 -1.09 11.15 14.71
N VAL A 500 -1.42 12.17 15.50
CA VAL A 500 -2.52 13.11 15.23
C VAL A 500 -2.46 13.75 13.85
N PHE A 501 -1.28 13.97 13.27
CA PHE A 501 -1.14 14.60 11.94
C PHE A 501 -1.30 13.64 10.77
N ASN A 502 -1.22 12.33 11.03
CA ASN A 502 -1.35 11.28 10.02
C ASN A 502 -2.47 10.30 10.36
N GLN A 503 -3.33 10.61 11.33
CA GLN A 503 -4.37 9.72 11.84
C GLN A 503 -5.39 9.26 10.77
N TRP A 504 -5.46 9.99 9.66
CA TRP A 504 -6.33 9.70 8.52
C TRP A 504 -5.62 9.05 7.33
N ALA A 505 -4.30 8.79 7.40
CA ALA A 505 -3.53 8.30 6.24
C ALA A 505 -4.01 6.93 5.70
N ASP A 506 -4.68 6.13 6.54
CA ASP A 506 -5.23 4.81 6.18
C ASP A 506 -6.68 4.86 5.66
N TRP A 507 -7.26 6.05 5.52
CA TRP A 507 -8.61 6.23 4.96
C TRP A 507 -8.56 6.17 3.43
N TYR A 508 -9.59 5.63 2.79
CA TYR A 508 -9.54 5.34 1.35
C TYR A 508 -9.85 6.53 0.43
N ASN A 509 -10.10 7.72 0.99
CA ASN A 509 -9.80 8.99 0.31
C ASN A 509 -8.34 9.06 -0.19
N ASN A 510 -7.44 8.35 0.51
CA ASN A 510 -6.03 8.26 0.18
C ASN A 510 -5.66 7.15 -0.80
N LEU A 511 -6.64 6.51 -1.46
CA LEU A 511 -6.44 5.41 -2.41
C LEU A 511 -7.28 5.65 -3.66
N ALA A 512 -6.66 5.62 -4.84
CA ALA A 512 -7.35 5.81 -6.11
C ALA A 512 -6.61 5.11 -7.27
N VAL A 513 -7.27 5.00 -8.43
CA VAL A 513 -6.71 4.38 -9.63
C VAL A 513 -6.96 5.27 -10.83
N THR A 514 -5.98 5.35 -11.72
CA THR A 514 -6.14 6.03 -13.01
C THR A 514 -7.13 5.27 -13.90
N PRO A 515 -7.72 5.92 -14.92
CA PRO A 515 -8.27 5.23 -16.07
C PRO A 515 -7.21 4.36 -16.76
N ALA A 516 -7.61 3.63 -17.80
CA ALA A 516 -6.69 2.87 -18.64
C ALA A 516 -5.51 3.74 -19.12
N LEU A 517 -4.29 3.23 -18.95
CA LEU A 517 -3.05 3.86 -19.40
C LEU A 517 -2.32 2.92 -20.38
N PRO A 518 -1.38 3.45 -21.19
CA PRO A 518 -0.48 2.60 -21.96
C PRO A 518 0.22 1.59 -21.04
N LYS A 519 0.13 0.29 -21.39
CA LYS A 519 0.61 -0.89 -20.62
C LYS A 519 -0.17 -1.24 -19.35
N TYR A 520 -1.11 -0.41 -18.93
CA TYR A 520 -1.95 -0.64 -17.76
C TYR A 520 -3.42 -0.47 -18.15
N PRO A 521 -4.00 -1.44 -18.87
CA PRO A 521 -5.36 -1.35 -19.41
C PRO A 521 -6.44 -1.21 -18.32
N LEU A 522 -6.15 -1.70 -17.11
CA LEU A 522 -7.01 -1.57 -15.93
C LEU A 522 -6.60 -0.39 -15.02
N GLY A 523 -5.72 0.49 -15.51
CA GLY A 523 -5.20 1.63 -14.78
C GLY A 523 -4.06 1.30 -13.83
N ARG A 524 -3.52 2.34 -13.18
CA ARG A 524 -2.51 2.24 -12.13
C ARG A 524 -3.02 2.80 -10.82
N ILE A 525 -2.81 2.04 -9.75
CA ILE A 525 -3.16 2.47 -8.40
C ILE A 525 -2.19 3.57 -7.95
N TYR A 526 -2.70 4.55 -7.21
CA TYR A 526 -1.91 5.59 -6.56
C TYR A 526 -2.49 5.94 -5.18
N TYR A 527 -1.62 6.43 -4.30
CA TYR A 527 -1.94 6.70 -2.91
C TYR A 527 -1.02 7.78 -2.32
N GLY A 528 -1.43 8.39 -1.22
CA GLY A 528 -0.68 9.47 -0.57
C GLY A 528 0.25 8.98 0.53
N THR A 529 1.36 9.70 0.68
CA THR A 529 2.40 9.49 1.69
C THR A 529 2.67 10.80 2.41
N ALA A 530 2.92 10.70 3.71
CA ALA A 530 3.20 11.84 4.56
C ALA A 530 4.38 11.51 5.48
N ASP A 531 5.51 12.20 5.28
CA ASP A 531 6.75 11.94 6.02
C ASP A 531 7.20 10.48 5.91
N ASN A 532 7.27 9.76 7.04
CA ASN A 532 7.58 8.34 7.09
C ASN A 532 6.31 7.46 7.16
N VAL A 533 5.13 8.04 6.94
CA VAL A 533 3.84 7.35 6.96
C VAL A 533 3.34 7.16 5.54
N SER A 534 3.10 5.90 5.20
CA SER A 534 2.46 5.46 3.96
C SER A 534 1.00 5.09 4.21
N LEU A 535 0.22 4.75 3.17
CA LEU A 535 -0.99 3.93 3.35
C LEU A 535 -0.64 2.62 4.08
N ASN A 536 -1.62 1.97 4.71
CA ASN A 536 -1.45 0.74 5.46
C ASN A 536 -0.60 -0.29 4.66
N PRO A 537 0.57 -0.73 5.20
CA PRO A 537 1.48 -1.61 4.46
C PRO A 537 0.85 -2.94 4.05
N GLU A 538 -0.04 -3.52 4.88
CA GLU A 538 -0.72 -4.78 4.52
C GLU A 538 -1.67 -4.60 3.33
N VAL A 539 -2.34 -3.45 3.25
CA VAL A 539 -3.17 -3.07 2.09
C VAL A 539 -2.29 -2.89 0.86
N LEU A 540 -1.15 -2.18 0.97
CA LEU A 540 -0.25 -1.98 -0.17
C LEU A 540 0.31 -3.30 -0.72
N GLU A 541 0.72 -4.22 0.16
CA GLU A 541 1.21 -5.53 -0.28
C GLU A 541 0.11 -6.41 -0.88
N PHE A 542 -1.13 -6.30 -0.37
CA PHE A 542 -2.30 -6.92 -1.01
C PHE A 542 -2.53 -6.35 -2.42
N LEU A 543 -2.54 -5.03 -2.59
CA LEU A 543 -2.77 -4.40 -3.90
C LEU A 543 -1.69 -4.81 -4.93
N LYS A 544 -0.43 -4.86 -4.51
CA LYS A 544 0.68 -5.38 -5.34
C LYS A 544 0.48 -6.85 -5.72
N ALA A 545 -0.01 -7.68 -4.80
CA ALA A 545 -0.23 -9.10 -5.04
C ALA A 545 -1.28 -9.38 -6.12
N GLN A 546 -2.15 -8.41 -6.45
CA GLN A 546 -3.12 -8.53 -7.54
C GLN A 546 -2.47 -8.45 -8.93
N LYS A 547 -1.29 -7.82 -9.05
CA LYS A 547 -0.42 -7.74 -10.26
C LYS A 547 -1.02 -7.06 -11.51
N ILE A 548 -2.31 -6.75 -11.53
CA ILE A 548 -3.02 -6.28 -12.73
C ILE A 548 -3.09 -4.77 -12.89
N GLN A 549 -2.97 -4.00 -11.80
CA GLN A 549 -3.04 -2.52 -11.81
C GLN A 549 -1.68 -1.87 -11.47
N GLY A 550 -0.61 -2.62 -11.74
CA GLY A 550 0.79 -2.21 -11.53
C GLY A 550 1.18 -1.99 -10.07
N ASP A 551 2.45 -1.63 -9.86
CA ASP A 551 2.92 -1.20 -8.54
C ASP A 551 2.26 0.14 -8.17
N PRO A 552 1.66 0.28 -6.98
CA PRO A 552 1.02 1.51 -6.53
C PRO A 552 1.99 2.70 -6.50
N VAL A 553 1.59 3.83 -7.08
CA VAL A 553 2.39 5.05 -7.15
C VAL A 553 2.18 5.90 -5.90
N ALA A 554 3.27 6.15 -5.17
CA ALA A 554 3.27 7.01 -3.99
C ALA A 554 3.29 8.50 -4.38
N ILE A 555 2.46 9.31 -3.72
CA ILE A 555 2.34 10.76 -3.93
C ILE A 555 2.60 11.48 -2.61
N ASP A 556 3.36 12.57 -2.63
CA ASP A 556 3.60 13.38 -1.43
C ASP A 556 2.35 14.21 -1.07
N THR A 557 1.65 13.78 -0.03
CA THR A 557 0.48 14.46 0.58
C THR A 557 0.81 15.04 1.97
N SER A 558 2.11 15.07 2.36
CA SER A 558 2.59 15.50 3.69
C SER A 558 2.23 16.93 4.09
N TRP A 559 1.79 17.74 3.14
CA TRP A 559 1.47 19.16 3.32
C TRP A 559 -0.03 19.43 3.46
N LEU A 560 -0.89 18.44 3.17
CA LEU A 560 -2.36 18.56 3.26
C LEU A 560 -2.88 18.18 4.63
N MET A 561 -3.83 18.91 5.22
CA MET A 561 -4.32 18.63 6.58
C MET A 561 -4.72 17.16 6.80
N VAL A 562 -5.44 16.58 5.83
CA VAL A 562 -5.97 15.20 5.89
C VAL A 562 -5.04 14.14 5.28
N ARG A 563 -3.99 14.56 4.57
CA ARG A 563 -2.99 13.69 3.89
C ARG A 563 -3.54 12.81 2.75
N HIS A 564 -4.66 13.17 2.14
CA HIS A 564 -5.33 12.36 1.11
C HIS A 564 -5.02 12.82 -0.32
N VAL A 565 -5.04 11.89 -1.29
CA VAL A 565 -4.75 12.19 -2.70
C VAL A 565 -5.94 12.79 -3.45
N ASP A 566 -7.17 12.50 -3.02
CA ASP A 566 -8.40 13.05 -3.63
C ASP A 566 -8.51 14.59 -3.48
N GLU A 567 -7.83 15.16 -2.49
CA GLU A 567 -7.67 16.61 -2.32
C GLU A 567 -6.78 17.28 -3.38
N ILE A 568 -6.00 16.51 -4.15
CA ILE A 568 -5.04 17.05 -5.13
C ILE A 568 -5.12 16.46 -6.53
N ILE A 569 -5.65 15.24 -6.72
CA ILE A 569 -5.74 14.57 -8.02
C ILE A 569 -7.11 13.90 -8.19
N ASN A 570 -7.72 14.10 -9.36
CA ASN A 570 -8.90 13.35 -9.79
C ASN A 570 -8.84 13.08 -11.31
N PHE A 571 -9.56 12.08 -11.80
CA PHE A 571 -9.67 11.78 -13.23
C PHE A 571 -11.12 11.85 -13.67
N ILE A 572 -11.35 12.53 -14.78
CA ILE A 572 -12.66 12.65 -15.44
C ILE A 572 -12.60 12.04 -16.85
N PRO A 573 -13.72 11.54 -17.38
CA PRO A 573 -13.72 10.96 -18.72
C PRO A 573 -13.51 12.03 -19.79
N SER A 574 -13.09 11.59 -20.97
CA SER A 574 -13.02 12.42 -22.17
C SER A 574 -13.77 11.76 -23.33
N PRO A 575 -14.23 12.54 -24.33
CA PRO A 575 -14.91 11.96 -25.49
C PRO A 575 -14.01 11.02 -26.31
N SER A 576 -12.69 11.19 -26.19
CA SER A 576 -11.69 10.37 -26.87
C SER A 576 -11.34 9.07 -26.16
N GLY A 577 -11.81 8.88 -24.92
CA GLY A 577 -11.39 7.78 -24.04
C GLY A 577 -9.99 7.95 -23.42
N GLU A 578 -9.22 8.97 -23.84
CA GLU A 578 -7.96 9.29 -23.20
C GLU A 578 -8.16 9.83 -21.77
N PRO A 579 -7.25 9.55 -20.82
CA PRO A 579 -7.35 10.06 -19.46
C PRO A 579 -7.23 11.59 -19.44
N LEU A 580 -8.11 12.24 -18.68
CA LEU A 580 -7.99 13.65 -18.30
C LEU A 580 -7.81 13.74 -16.79
N MET A 581 -6.63 14.20 -16.38
CA MET A 581 -6.28 14.38 -14.98
C MET A 581 -6.57 15.81 -14.55
N LEU A 582 -7.41 15.97 -13.54
CA LEU A 582 -7.55 17.20 -12.79
C LEU A 582 -6.50 17.23 -11.69
N ILE A 583 -5.82 18.36 -11.53
CA ILE A 583 -4.88 18.57 -10.43
C ILE A 583 -5.12 19.93 -9.77
N ALA A 584 -5.16 19.97 -8.44
CA ALA A 584 -5.26 21.22 -7.69
C ALA A 584 -4.04 22.10 -7.95
N SER A 585 -4.27 23.39 -8.25
CA SER A 585 -3.23 24.35 -8.62
C SER A 585 -3.39 25.65 -7.83
N PRO A 586 -2.59 25.81 -6.75
CA PRO A 586 -2.42 27.07 -6.03
C PRO A 586 -2.03 28.24 -6.95
N GLY A 587 -1.21 27.97 -7.97
CA GLY A 587 -0.79 28.96 -8.95
C GLY A 587 -1.99 29.50 -9.76
N GLU A 588 -2.87 28.61 -10.21
CA GLU A 588 -4.10 29.00 -10.91
C GLU A 588 -5.10 29.70 -10.00
N GLY A 589 -5.18 29.35 -8.72
CA GLY A 589 -5.98 30.07 -7.73
C GLY A 589 -5.53 31.52 -7.55
N ILE A 590 -4.22 31.76 -7.42
CA ILE A 590 -3.67 33.12 -7.32
C ILE A 590 -3.89 33.91 -8.61
N LYS A 591 -3.72 33.25 -9.76
CA LYS A 591 -3.97 33.86 -11.06
C LYS A 591 -5.43 34.29 -11.21
N LEU A 592 -6.38 33.44 -10.82
CA LEU A 592 -7.81 33.77 -10.81
C LEU A 592 -8.08 35.05 -10.01
N LEU A 593 -7.53 35.16 -8.79
CA LEU A 593 -7.70 36.35 -7.95
C LEU A 593 -7.10 37.62 -8.61
N LYS A 594 -5.90 37.52 -9.19
CA LYS A 594 -5.26 38.64 -9.90
C LYS A 594 -6.03 39.06 -11.14
N ASP A 595 -6.59 38.10 -11.88
CA ASP A 595 -7.39 38.37 -13.06
C ASP A 595 -8.69 39.10 -12.68
N LEU A 596 -9.30 38.79 -11.53
CA LEU A 596 -10.45 39.50 -10.98
C LEU A 596 -10.10 40.95 -10.59
N GLU A 597 -8.97 41.15 -9.89
CA GLU A 597 -8.48 42.50 -9.56
C GLU A 597 -8.22 43.34 -10.81
N LYS A 598 -7.54 42.76 -11.80
CA LYS A 598 -7.24 43.44 -13.07
C LYS A 598 -8.50 43.87 -13.83
N GLN A 599 -9.60 43.15 -13.66
CA GLN A 599 -10.89 43.45 -14.27
C GLN A 599 -11.73 44.45 -13.45
N GLY A 600 -11.23 44.93 -12.30
CA GLY A 600 -11.93 45.89 -11.44
C GLY A 600 -12.92 45.26 -10.47
N TYR A 601 -12.79 43.95 -10.22
CA TYR A 601 -13.65 43.19 -9.30
C TYR A 601 -12.97 42.89 -7.97
N GLU A 602 -11.96 43.68 -7.57
CA GLU A 602 -11.22 43.44 -6.34
C GLU A 602 -12.09 43.61 -5.07
N GLY A 603 -13.21 44.34 -5.16
CA GLY A 603 -14.18 44.46 -4.07
C GLY A 603 -15.18 43.29 -3.96
N ALA A 604 -15.18 42.35 -4.90
CA ALA A 604 -16.15 41.25 -4.91
C ALA A 604 -15.87 40.24 -3.78
N ALA A 605 -16.94 39.71 -3.20
CA ALA A 605 -16.87 38.68 -2.16
C ALA A 605 -16.51 37.32 -2.74
N ILE A 606 -15.66 36.57 -2.05
CA ILE A 606 -15.31 35.17 -2.30
C ILE A 606 -15.55 34.37 -1.02
N ASN A 607 -15.66 33.04 -1.13
CA ASN A 607 -16.09 32.17 -0.03
C ASN A 607 -17.42 32.64 0.55
N ARG A 608 -18.34 33.04 -0.34
CA ARG A 608 -19.65 33.58 0.06
C ARG A 608 -20.36 32.61 0.98
N GLU A 609 -20.94 33.15 2.06
CA GLU A 609 -21.73 32.40 3.06
C GLU A 609 -20.93 31.37 3.89
N LEU A 610 -19.61 31.27 3.68
CA LEU A 610 -18.72 30.43 4.48
C LEU A 610 -18.06 31.24 5.60
N SER A 611 -17.57 30.55 6.62
CA SER A 611 -16.79 31.12 7.73
C SER A 611 -15.52 31.84 7.27
N THR A 612 -15.00 31.49 6.09
CA THR A 612 -13.81 32.08 5.46
C THR A 612 -14.14 33.21 4.47
N GLN A 613 -15.37 33.73 4.45
CA GLN A 613 -15.79 34.80 3.52
C GLN A 613 -14.85 36.00 3.57
N THR A 614 -14.40 36.46 2.41
CA THR A 614 -13.55 37.65 2.28
C THR A 614 -13.75 38.34 0.93
N THR A 615 -12.93 39.35 0.60
CA THR A 615 -12.91 39.98 -0.72
C THR A 615 -11.66 39.60 -1.51
N VAL A 616 -11.72 39.70 -2.83
CA VAL A 616 -10.55 39.49 -3.70
C VAL A 616 -9.36 40.37 -3.27
N ARG A 617 -9.59 41.65 -2.98
CA ARG A 617 -8.56 42.59 -2.52
C ARG A 617 -7.95 42.16 -1.19
N ALA A 618 -8.78 41.77 -0.22
CA ALA A 618 -8.29 41.32 1.08
C ALA A 618 -7.46 40.03 0.97
N ALA A 619 -7.89 39.09 0.12
CA ALA A 619 -7.15 37.87 -0.17
C ALA A 619 -5.77 38.16 -0.79
N LEU A 620 -5.72 39.03 -1.80
CA LEU A 620 -4.46 39.42 -2.47
C LEU A 620 -3.52 40.23 -1.57
N ASN A 621 -4.08 41.06 -0.68
CA ASN A 621 -3.30 41.82 0.31
C ASN A 621 -2.68 40.94 1.40
N ASN A 622 -3.16 39.70 1.58
CA ASN A 622 -2.52 38.71 2.45
C ASN A 622 -1.29 38.13 1.75
N GLN A 623 -0.18 38.88 1.77
CA GLN A 623 1.06 38.50 1.09
C GLN A 623 1.62 37.16 1.56
N LEU A 624 1.46 36.82 2.84
CA LEU A 624 1.90 35.54 3.40
C LEU A 624 1.11 34.36 2.84
N LEU A 625 -0.22 34.50 2.69
CA LEU A 625 -1.08 33.45 2.12
C LEU A 625 -0.75 33.24 0.63
N MET A 626 -0.56 34.34 -0.10
CA MET A 626 -0.17 34.30 -1.50
C MET A 626 1.21 33.67 -1.69
N GLN A 627 2.20 34.06 -0.87
CA GLN A 627 3.54 33.47 -0.92
C GLN A 627 3.52 31.98 -0.53
N HIS A 628 2.74 31.61 0.48
CA HIS A 628 2.55 30.22 0.87
C HIS A 628 2.03 29.38 -0.30
N ASN A 629 0.99 29.83 -0.99
CA ASN A 629 0.40 29.13 -2.13
C ASN A 629 1.31 29.11 -3.36
N GLN A 630 2.08 30.18 -3.63
CA GLN A 630 3.12 30.17 -4.66
C GLN A 630 4.19 29.11 -4.37
N ASN A 631 4.59 28.97 -3.10
CA ASN A 631 5.55 27.95 -2.69
C ASN A 631 4.94 26.55 -2.81
N LEU A 632 3.67 26.34 -2.46
CA LEU A 632 2.98 25.06 -2.66
C LEU A 632 2.96 24.66 -4.14
N GLN A 633 2.62 25.58 -5.05
CA GLN A 633 2.69 25.31 -6.48
C GLN A 633 4.11 24.85 -6.88
N LYS A 634 5.11 25.66 -6.57
CA LYS A 634 6.50 25.43 -7.00
C LYS A 634 7.14 24.19 -6.39
N GLN A 635 6.88 23.93 -5.10
CA GLN A 635 7.58 22.91 -4.32
C GLN A 635 6.82 21.60 -4.23
N LYS A 636 5.49 21.60 -4.42
CA LYS A 636 4.64 20.41 -4.29
C LYS A 636 3.96 20.03 -5.60
N ILE A 637 3.24 20.96 -6.23
CA ILE A 637 2.43 20.64 -7.42
C ILE A 637 3.29 20.49 -8.69
N ASP A 638 4.22 21.40 -8.99
CA ASP A 638 5.04 21.31 -10.20
C ASP A 638 5.89 20.02 -10.25
N PRO A 639 6.58 19.61 -9.16
CA PRO A 639 7.28 18.33 -9.13
C PRO A 639 6.33 17.14 -9.27
N LEU A 640 5.14 17.20 -8.64
CA LEU A 640 4.12 16.17 -8.75
C LEU A 640 3.64 16.01 -10.19
N ILE A 641 3.33 17.09 -10.91
CA ILE A 641 2.96 17.03 -12.34
C ILE A 641 4.04 16.30 -13.14
N ASN A 642 5.32 16.62 -12.90
CA ASN A 642 6.43 15.95 -13.60
C ASN A 642 6.53 14.46 -13.25
N GLN A 643 6.30 14.10 -11.99
CA GLN A 643 6.23 12.71 -11.55
C GLN A 643 5.09 11.97 -12.27
N LEU A 644 3.86 12.51 -12.26
CA LEU A 644 2.68 11.86 -12.83
C LEU A 644 2.76 11.76 -14.35
N LYS A 645 3.34 12.75 -15.05
CA LYS A 645 3.65 12.63 -16.49
C LYS A 645 4.53 11.42 -16.78
N LYS A 646 5.52 11.16 -15.93
CA LYS A 646 6.44 10.02 -16.09
C LYS A 646 5.78 8.69 -15.71
N GLU A 647 5.14 8.62 -14.54
CA GLU A 647 4.56 7.40 -13.99
C GLU A 647 3.33 6.92 -14.76
N PHE A 648 2.53 7.85 -15.27
CA PHE A 648 1.28 7.57 -15.98
C PHE A 648 1.36 7.81 -17.50
N ASN A 649 2.53 8.22 -18.01
CA ASN A 649 2.76 8.54 -19.42
C ASN A 649 1.74 9.57 -19.97
N LEU A 650 1.44 10.60 -19.16
CA LEU A 650 0.49 11.66 -19.52
C LEU A 650 1.17 12.78 -20.31
N ARG A 651 0.45 13.28 -21.31
CA ARG A 651 0.82 14.49 -22.06
C ARG A 651 0.29 15.73 -21.35
N THR A 652 0.82 16.90 -21.70
CA THR A 652 0.40 18.18 -21.09
C THR A 652 -1.06 18.52 -21.37
N ASP A 653 -1.60 18.18 -22.54
CA ASP A 653 -3.01 18.38 -22.91
C ASP A 653 -3.98 17.48 -22.13
N GLN A 654 -3.47 16.47 -21.43
CA GLN A 654 -4.24 15.56 -20.57
C GLN A 654 -4.26 16.00 -19.11
N ILE A 655 -3.65 17.15 -18.77
CA ILE A 655 -3.56 17.65 -17.40
C ILE A 655 -4.24 19.01 -17.33
N ILE A 656 -5.26 19.10 -16.48
CA ILE A 656 -6.05 20.30 -16.26
C ILE A 656 -5.78 20.79 -14.84
N GLU A 657 -5.02 21.87 -14.75
CA GLU A 657 -4.82 22.57 -13.49
C GLU A 657 -6.09 23.33 -13.09
N ILE A 658 -6.64 22.99 -11.93
CA ILE A 658 -7.87 23.53 -11.36
C ILE A 658 -7.51 24.52 -10.24
N PRO A 659 -8.10 25.73 -10.22
CA PRO A 659 -7.75 26.75 -9.24
C PRO A 659 -8.10 26.31 -7.82
N ALA A 660 -7.09 26.27 -6.96
CA ALA A 660 -7.24 26.01 -5.53
C ALA A 660 -6.44 27.05 -4.75
N ILE A 661 -6.81 27.31 -3.50
CA ILE A 661 -5.97 28.02 -2.53
C ILE A 661 -6.04 27.21 -1.25
N PHE A 662 -4.89 26.97 -0.62
CA PHE A 662 -4.79 26.23 0.62
C PHE A 662 -4.45 27.16 1.77
N SER A 663 -5.03 26.86 2.92
CA SER A 663 -4.68 27.49 4.18
C SER A 663 -3.29 27.04 4.65
N TYR A 664 -2.78 27.67 5.71
CA TYR A 664 -1.48 27.32 6.30
C TYR A 664 -1.42 25.90 6.86
N SER A 665 -2.54 25.36 7.34
CA SER A 665 -2.72 23.99 7.84
C SER A 665 -2.93 22.96 6.72
N GLY A 666 -3.07 23.41 5.47
CA GLY A 666 -3.13 22.54 4.30
C GLY A 666 -4.53 22.02 3.97
N TYR A 667 -5.60 22.63 4.47
CA TYR A 667 -6.96 22.40 3.97
C TYR A 667 -7.28 23.37 2.83
N ALA A 668 -8.22 23.00 1.95
CA ALA A 668 -8.68 23.86 0.86
C ALA A 668 -9.46 25.07 1.41
N TRP A 669 -8.93 26.27 1.21
CA TRP A 669 -9.45 27.52 1.78
C TRP A 669 -10.84 27.90 1.23
N TRP A 670 -11.18 27.35 0.07
CA TRP A 670 -12.50 27.38 -0.55
C TRP A 670 -12.86 25.98 -1.04
N PRO A 671 -14.15 25.70 -1.36
CA PRO A 671 -14.58 24.39 -1.84
C PRO A 671 -13.69 23.85 -2.96
N ASN A 672 -13.11 22.66 -2.73
CA ASN A 672 -12.09 22.11 -3.58
C ASN A 672 -12.71 21.49 -4.83
N LEU A 673 -12.67 22.23 -5.93
CA LEU A 673 -13.35 21.88 -7.20
C LEU A 673 -12.90 20.54 -7.81
N ILE A 674 -11.76 19.99 -7.40
CA ILE A 674 -11.33 18.67 -7.87
C ILE A 674 -11.95 17.50 -7.09
N ASN A 675 -12.46 17.74 -5.89
CA ASN A 675 -13.15 16.77 -5.03
C ASN A 675 -14.59 16.58 -5.56
N CYS A 676 -14.69 16.19 -6.83
CA CYS A 676 -15.89 16.08 -7.64
C CYS A 676 -16.18 14.63 -8.02
N VAL A 677 -17.46 14.31 -8.26
CA VAL A 677 -17.94 12.96 -8.55
C VAL A 677 -18.50 12.90 -9.96
N TYR A 678 -17.88 12.11 -10.82
CA TYR A 678 -18.45 11.80 -12.14
C TYR A 678 -19.50 10.68 -12.04
N VAL A 679 -20.67 10.92 -12.61
CA VAL A 679 -21.81 10.00 -12.70
C VAL A 679 -22.43 10.08 -14.10
N ASN A 680 -22.06 9.13 -14.98
CA ASN A 680 -22.75 8.85 -16.24
C ASN A 680 -23.10 10.09 -17.11
N GLY A 681 -22.19 11.06 -17.20
CA GLY A 681 -22.33 12.28 -18.01
C GLY A 681 -22.46 13.56 -17.19
N GLU A 682 -22.82 13.44 -15.91
CA GLU A 682 -22.91 14.55 -14.95
C GLU A 682 -21.66 14.58 -14.06
N LEU A 683 -21.09 15.76 -13.84
CA LEU A 683 -20.01 16.00 -12.89
C LEU A 683 -20.56 16.81 -11.72
N LEU A 684 -20.66 16.16 -10.58
CA LEU A 684 -21.09 16.76 -9.32
C LEU A 684 -19.89 17.45 -8.68
N VAL A 685 -19.92 18.77 -8.62
CA VAL A 685 -18.82 19.61 -8.14
C VAL A 685 -19.31 20.46 -6.99
N SER A 686 -18.49 20.63 -5.96
CA SER A 686 -18.75 21.60 -4.90
C SER A 686 -18.92 23.01 -5.45
N ASN A 687 -19.94 23.74 -5.02
CA ASN A 687 -20.09 25.14 -5.40
C ASN A 687 -18.93 25.95 -4.82
N PRO A 688 -18.06 26.59 -5.64
CA PRO A 688 -16.88 27.29 -5.13
C PRO A 688 -17.21 28.55 -4.32
N LYS A 689 -18.48 28.99 -4.28
CA LYS A 689 -18.91 30.23 -3.61
C LYS A 689 -18.05 31.44 -4.03
N GLY A 690 -17.72 31.50 -5.32
CA GLY A 690 -16.87 32.52 -5.94
C GLY A 690 -17.58 33.88 -6.09
N PRO A 691 -16.91 34.86 -6.71
CA PRO A 691 -17.48 36.19 -6.85
C PRO A 691 -18.62 36.22 -7.88
N LEU A 692 -19.73 36.87 -7.51
CA LEU A 692 -20.85 37.11 -8.41
C LEU A 692 -20.59 38.33 -9.29
N ILE A 693 -20.40 38.09 -10.59
CA ILE A 693 -20.25 39.11 -11.61
C ILE A 693 -21.49 39.04 -12.51
N ASP A 694 -22.26 40.14 -12.57
CA ASP A 694 -23.54 40.20 -13.30
C ASP A 694 -24.50 39.05 -12.94
N GLY A 695 -24.51 38.67 -11.65
CA GLY A 695 -25.36 37.60 -11.12
C GLY A 695 -24.89 36.17 -11.41
N ARG A 696 -23.69 35.98 -11.98
CA ARG A 696 -23.09 34.67 -12.24
C ARG A 696 -21.82 34.47 -11.44
N ASP A 697 -21.61 33.25 -10.94
CA ASP A 697 -20.40 32.91 -10.21
C ASP A 697 -19.21 32.76 -11.18
N TYR A 698 -18.24 33.66 -11.08
CA TYR A 698 -17.09 33.68 -11.98
C TYR A 698 -16.23 32.43 -11.87
N THR A 699 -16.09 31.87 -10.66
CA THR A 699 -15.26 30.68 -10.44
C THR A 699 -15.90 29.45 -11.05
N GLN A 700 -17.23 29.33 -10.96
CA GLN A 700 -17.98 28.28 -11.67
C GLN A 700 -17.78 28.35 -13.19
N GLU A 701 -17.90 29.54 -13.78
CA GLU A 701 -17.68 29.75 -15.22
C GLU A 701 -16.24 29.46 -15.63
N TYR A 702 -15.26 29.82 -14.78
CA TYR A 702 -13.86 29.51 -15.00
C TYR A 702 -13.61 27.99 -15.02
N PHE A 703 -14.17 27.26 -14.05
CA PHE A 703 -14.09 25.81 -13.98
C PHE A 703 -14.72 25.14 -15.19
N LYS A 704 -15.95 25.51 -15.55
CA LYS A 704 -16.65 25.00 -16.73
C LYS A 704 -15.81 25.14 -18.01
N ARG A 705 -15.14 26.28 -18.21
CA ARG A 705 -14.25 26.49 -19.37
C ARG A 705 -13.02 25.58 -19.34
N ARG A 706 -12.45 25.31 -18.15
CA ARG A 706 -11.27 24.44 -17.98
C ARG A 706 -11.60 22.99 -18.32
N VAL A 707 -12.77 22.50 -17.89
CA VAL A 707 -13.18 21.10 -18.10
C VAL A 707 -14.00 20.89 -19.37
N ALA A 708 -14.27 21.93 -20.17
CA ALA A 708 -15.09 21.84 -21.38
C ALA A 708 -14.61 20.77 -22.39
N VAL A 709 -13.30 20.47 -22.41
CA VAL A 709 -12.72 19.42 -23.26
C VAL A 709 -13.23 18.01 -22.92
N ALA A 710 -13.70 17.78 -21.69
CA ALA A 710 -14.28 16.52 -21.27
C ALA A 710 -15.68 16.27 -21.86
N GLY A 711 -16.37 17.31 -22.33
CA GLY A 711 -17.72 17.18 -22.89
C GLY A 711 -18.77 16.69 -21.90
N ILE A 712 -18.54 16.91 -20.59
CA ILE A 712 -19.43 16.54 -19.50
C ILE A 712 -20.25 17.73 -19.01
N ASN A 713 -21.44 17.46 -18.49
CA ASN A 713 -22.24 18.45 -17.79
C ASN A 713 -21.65 18.68 -16.39
N VAL A 714 -21.76 19.91 -15.89
CA VAL A 714 -21.21 20.29 -14.58
C VAL A 714 -22.33 20.85 -13.72
N ASP A 715 -22.62 20.14 -12.63
CA ASP A 715 -23.58 20.53 -11.60
C ASP A 715 -22.83 21.01 -10.36
N PHE A 716 -23.08 22.25 -9.95
CA PHE A 716 -22.49 22.81 -8.74
C PHE A 716 -23.43 22.64 -7.56
N LEU A 717 -23.02 21.87 -6.56
CA LEU A 717 -23.81 21.50 -5.38
C LEU A 717 -23.57 22.45 -4.22
N GLU A 718 -24.62 22.71 -3.44
CA GLU A 718 -24.52 23.49 -2.21
C GLU A 718 -23.99 22.60 -1.06
N ASP A 719 -22.66 22.44 -0.99
CA ASP A 719 -21.96 21.52 -0.09
C ASP A 719 -21.29 22.21 1.11
N ASP A 720 -21.76 23.39 1.51
CA ASP A 720 -21.23 24.20 2.60
C ASP A 720 -21.11 23.42 3.91
N TYR A 721 -22.07 22.52 4.19
CA TYR A 721 -22.01 21.60 5.32
C TYR A 721 -20.70 20.78 5.37
N TYR A 722 -20.26 20.26 4.22
CA TYR A 722 -19.02 19.47 4.16
C TYR A 722 -17.79 20.37 4.16
N GLN A 723 -17.84 21.51 3.47
CA GLN A 723 -16.72 22.46 3.42
C GLN A 723 -16.36 23.01 4.80
N GLU A 724 -17.35 23.35 5.63
CA GLU A 724 -17.12 23.82 7.00
C GLU A 724 -16.51 22.73 7.90
N LEU A 725 -16.65 21.46 7.52
CA LEU A 725 -16.01 20.30 8.13
C LEU A 725 -14.71 19.87 7.43
N GLN A 726 -14.17 20.75 6.57
CA GLN A 726 -12.92 20.55 5.82
C GLN A 726 -12.92 19.34 4.87
N GLY A 727 -14.07 19.03 4.26
CA GLY A 727 -14.18 18.08 3.15
C GLY A 727 -15.16 18.59 2.09
N ASN A 728 -15.41 17.80 1.05
CA ASN A 728 -16.30 18.17 -0.05
C ASN A 728 -17.15 16.97 -0.49
N ILE A 729 -17.93 17.12 -1.57
CA ILE A 729 -18.89 16.11 -2.00
C ILE A 729 -18.26 14.75 -2.30
N TYR A 730 -17.08 14.70 -2.90
CA TYR A 730 -16.42 13.42 -3.18
C TYR A 730 -16.01 12.71 -1.89
N SER A 731 -15.53 13.44 -0.88
CA SER A 731 -15.23 12.86 0.44
C SER A 731 -16.47 12.30 1.14
N ALA A 732 -17.63 12.92 0.92
CA ALA A 732 -18.90 12.57 1.54
C ALA A 732 -19.65 11.42 0.86
N THR A 733 -19.27 11.07 -0.36
CA THR A 733 -19.97 10.06 -1.19
C THR A 733 -19.05 8.91 -1.54
N ASN A 734 -19.63 7.81 -2.00
CA ASN A 734 -18.87 6.73 -2.63
C ASN A 734 -19.69 6.19 -3.80
N THR A 735 -19.10 5.41 -4.69
CA THR A 735 -19.76 4.95 -5.91
C THR A 735 -19.53 3.47 -6.14
N THR A 736 -20.59 2.71 -6.36
CA THR A 736 -20.47 1.40 -7.02
C THR A 736 -20.38 1.66 -8.53
N ARG A 737 -19.27 1.20 -9.12
CA ARG A 737 -18.98 1.39 -10.55
C ARG A 737 -18.99 0.06 -11.26
N LEU A 738 -19.40 0.06 -12.52
CA LEU A 738 -19.27 -1.11 -13.39
C LEU A 738 -17.79 -1.36 -13.66
N GLY A 739 -17.39 -2.62 -13.73
CA GLY A 739 -16.05 -3.03 -14.14
C GLY A 739 -15.87 -2.92 -15.65
N ASN A 740 -14.74 -3.46 -16.12
CA ASN A 740 -14.41 -3.43 -17.54
C ASN A 740 -15.26 -4.45 -18.30
N GLU A 741 -15.88 -4.06 -19.42
CA GLU A 741 -16.64 -5.01 -20.25
C GLU A 741 -15.77 -6.14 -20.82
N GLN A 742 -14.46 -5.91 -20.95
CA GLN A 742 -13.51 -6.92 -21.37
C GLN A 742 -12.94 -7.67 -20.14
N PRO A 743 -12.77 -9.00 -20.24
CA PRO A 743 -12.17 -9.78 -19.18
C PRO A 743 -10.69 -9.43 -19.03
N PHE A 744 -10.24 -9.23 -17.79
CA PHE A 744 -8.86 -8.78 -17.47
C PHE A 744 -7.78 -9.65 -18.12
N TRP A 745 -8.05 -10.94 -18.32
CA TRP A 745 -7.08 -11.88 -18.84
C TRP A 745 -6.79 -11.76 -20.33
N GLN A 746 -7.65 -11.08 -21.08
CA GLN A 746 -7.38 -10.74 -22.49
C GLN A 746 -6.50 -9.49 -22.60
N ASP A 747 -6.54 -8.61 -21.60
CA ASP A 747 -5.84 -7.33 -21.57
C ASP A 747 -4.40 -7.43 -21.03
N ILE A 748 -4.07 -8.52 -20.33
CA ILE A 748 -2.70 -8.78 -19.86
C ILE A 748 -1.85 -9.24 -21.04
N SER A 749 -0.94 -8.37 -21.50
CA SER A 749 0.11 -8.75 -22.44
C SER A 749 0.86 -9.96 -21.87
N THR A 750 0.91 -11.07 -22.62
CA THR A 750 1.79 -12.19 -22.26
C THR A 750 3.23 -11.65 -22.21
N PRO A 751 3.97 -11.86 -21.11
CA PRO A 751 5.33 -11.31 -20.96
C PRO A 751 6.28 -11.71 -22.09
#